data_AF-A0A931LE10-F1
#
_entry.id   AF-A0A931LE10-F1
#
_cell.length_a   1.000
_cell.length_b   1.000
_cell.length_c   1.000
_cell.angle_alpha   90.00
_cell.angle_beta   90.00
_cell.angle_gamma   90.00
#
_symmetry.space_group_name_H-M   'P 1'
#
loop_
_entity.id
_entity.type
_entity.pdbx_description
1 polymer ?
#
loop_
_entity_poly.entity_id
_entity_poly.type
_entity_poly.pdbx_seq_one_letter_code
_entity_poly.pdbx_strand_id
1 'polypeptide(L)'
;MFLGVTKPSSRDARIPDIILKSTEEVACAFIRGLFTADGCVRENGHVTLTTSSPHLADELPIVLLALGVPTHVREDVAASGYTSWQISVCTKTGFRNFRDRIGFACAKKAARLAAVSESDIFVKGEKIPNQRPRLRAWYDSLPATARRVAKRVFDDLLNRVSAPRELTRQRVTAAIAKGGVHPPFFDELAAEDFFFVRVIGVRDAGIQRVYDLTVPEKHAYIANGFSSHNSGGGTGFAFSRLRPKDDIVASTGGRASGPVSFLRVFNSATEAVKQGGTRRGANMGILKVDHPDILEFIDCKLEGGITNFNISVAATDRFMDALAKGEEYDLVNPHTKLPVARLSAREVFERIVRAAWRTGDPGMVFIDRINASPANPTPEIGAVEATNPCGEQPLLPNEACNLGSLNVSKFARRTETGELTLDWDEMERVVRLAVRFLDDVIEMNPYPLPEIDRMVKDNRRIGLGIMGWADLLFRMGIPYDGQEALDLAEQIMSFVNDKGHDQSAKLAEERGPFPNWAESIYRDIGPMRNSTVTTIAPTGTISMIAGCSSGIEPIFALAFQHRVKQPDGERVLTFVNDTFEEIAREQGFYSDALEEEIARRGTVHGIPGIPENVQNVFKTAHEIAFEWHVRHQAAFQKHTDNGVSKTINLPNEATEEDVANAYRIAWDLGCLGITVFRDGCKGEQVLNVGLGKKDTAPAGAAVIKPRPHSLTGATYRMETPIGTAFITVNETQDGEPFEVFVQVGKGGSDTMAVAEALGRLISLSLRLPSPLSARRRLEEVISQLSRIGGGGPIGFGPQKVLSLPDALARTLAEHIGQVKAPVGTGGVVVEPPAKPKRVGDLCRECGQATFVYEEGCKKCLSCGFNEC
;
A
#
# COMPACT_ATOMS: atom_id res chain seq x y z
N MET A 1 -25.09 30.61 14.45
CA MET A 1 -26.01 31.68 14.01
C MET A 1 -25.90 31.77 12.50
N PHE A 2 -27.01 31.66 11.79
CA PHE A 2 -27.00 31.15 10.41
C PHE A 2 -27.87 31.98 9.47
N LEU A 3 -27.45 32.08 8.20
CA LEU A 3 -28.20 32.69 7.11
C LEU A 3 -29.66 32.20 7.10
N GLY A 4 -30.61 33.13 7.24
CA GLY A 4 -32.04 32.90 7.06
C GLY A 4 -32.88 32.59 8.32
N VAL A 5 -32.27 32.37 9.49
CA VAL A 5 -33.03 32.04 10.72
C VAL A 5 -32.75 33.01 11.87
N THR A 6 -31.48 33.34 12.13
CA THR A 6 -31.06 34.27 13.19
C THR A 6 -29.72 34.93 12.79
N LYS A 7 -29.78 35.94 11.92
CA LYS A 7 -28.62 36.81 11.62
C LYS A 7 -28.82 38.19 12.29
N PRO A 8 -28.01 38.58 13.28
CA PRO A 8 -28.13 39.90 13.91
C PRO A 8 -27.62 41.04 13.01
N SER A 9 -26.68 40.75 12.10
CA SER A 9 -26.13 41.70 11.12
C SER A 9 -25.68 40.99 9.85
N SER A 10 -25.55 41.74 8.73
CA SER A 10 -24.96 41.24 7.49
C SER A 10 -23.47 40.92 7.61
N ARG A 11 -22.76 41.55 8.57
CA ARG A 11 -21.34 41.30 8.85
C ARG A 11 -21.07 39.94 9.52
N ASP A 12 -22.08 39.39 10.18
CA ASP A 12 -21.98 38.13 10.92
C ASP A 12 -22.57 36.95 10.15
N ALA A 13 -22.85 37.13 8.85
CA ALA A 13 -23.42 36.09 8.02
C ALA A 13 -22.48 34.88 7.92
N ARG A 14 -23.02 33.68 8.19
CA ARG A 14 -22.30 32.41 8.09
C ARG A 14 -23.12 31.37 7.36
N ILE A 15 -22.44 30.47 6.68
CA ILE A 15 -23.04 29.26 6.15
C ILE A 15 -23.42 28.36 7.33
N PRO A 16 -24.64 27.82 7.36
CA PRO A 16 -25.03 26.91 8.42
C PRO A 16 -24.17 25.66 8.48
N ASP A 17 -23.73 25.26 9.68
CA ASP A 17 -22.93 24.03 9.87
C ASP A 17 -23.64 22.80 9.30
N ILE A 18 -24.97 22.77 9.36
CA ILE A 18 -25.78 21.70 8.76
C ILE A 18 -25.64 21.67 7.23
N ILE A 19 -25.48 22.83 6.57
CA ILE A 19 -25.23 22.90 5.13
C ILE A 19 -23.82 22.39 4.82
N LEU A 20 -22.83 22.75 5.63
CA LEU A 20 -21.45 22.25 5.50
C LEU A 20 -21.36 20.72 5.68
N LYS A 21 -22.34 20.09 6.34
CA LYS A 21 -22.43 18.65 6.58
C LYS A 21 -23.49 17.95 5.71
N SER A 22 -24.14 18.67 4.81
CA SER A 22 -25.27 18.16 4.03
C SER A 22 -24.81 17.49 2.73
N THR A 23 -25.74 16.77 2.09
CA THR A 23 -25.49 16.19 0.77
C THR A 23 -25.29 17.29 -0.28
N GLU A 24 -24.66 16.93 -1.39
CA GLU A 24 -24.41 17.85 -2.50
C GLU A 24 -25.70 18.56 -2.98
N GLU A 25 -26.82 17.84 -3.07
CA GLU A 25 -28.11 18.39 -3.49
C GLU A 25 -28.60 19.51 -2.56
N VAL A 26 -28.47 19.30 -1.24
CA VAL A 26 -28.88 20.28 -0.23
C VAL A 26 -27.96 21.49 -0.26
N ALA A 27 -26.64 21.28 -0.37
CA ALA A 27 -25.69 22.35 -0.54
C ALA A 27 -25.97 23.16 -1.82
N CYS A 28 -26.19 22.51 -2.97
CA CYS A 28 -26.56 23.15 -4.23
C CYS A 28 -27.84 23.98 -4.10
N ALA A 29 -28.88 23.46 -3.45
CA ALA A 29 -30.14 24.18 -3.23
C ALA A 29 -29.95 25.41 -2.34
N PHE A 30 -29.18 25.29 -1.26
CA PHE A 30 -28.85 26.42 -0.39
C PHE A 30 -28.08 27.50 -1.13
N ILE A 31 -27.03 27.11 -1.87
CA ILE A 31 -26.20 28.04 -2.66
C ILE A 31 -27.03 28.69 -3.78
N ARG A 32 -27.92 27.95 -4.45
CA ARG A 32 -28.89 28.50 -5.42
C ARG A 32 -29.75 29.58 -4.78
N GLY A 33 -30.28 29.35 -3.58
CA GLY A 33 -31.04 30.32 -2.81
C GLY A 33 -30.21 31.57 -2.48
N LEU A 34 -29.01 31.36 -1.94
CA LEU A 34 -28.08 32.43 -1.57
C LEU A 34 -27.69 33.31 -2.77
N PHE A 35 -27.30 32.71 -3.89
CA PHE A 35 -26.98 33.45 -5.12
C PHE A 35 -28.23 34.08 -5.75
N THR A 36 -29.41 33.49 -5.58
CA THR A 36 -30.66 34.12 -6.04
C THR A 36 -30.98 35.38 -5.27
N ALA A 37 -30.71 35.42 -3.97
CA ALA A 37 -30.87 36.61 -3.15
C ALA A 37 -29.74 37.62 -3.42
N ASP A 38 -28.49 37.24 -3.11
CA ASP A 38 -27.37 38.16 -2.94
C ASP A 38 -26.34 38.08 -4.10
N GLY A 39 -26.50 37.12 -5.01
CA GLY A 39 -25.65 36.96 -6.19
C GLY A 39 -26.24 37.56 -7.47
N CYS A 40 -25.41 37.69 -8.51
CA CYS A 40 -25.82 38.12 -9.84
C CYS A 40 -24.92 37.55 -10.94
N VAL A 41 -25.41 37.62 -12.18
CA VAL A 41 -24.59 37.50 -13.38
C VAL A 41 -24.28 38.91 -13.84
N ARG A 42 -23.00 39.28 -13.90
CA ARG A 42 -22.56 40.61 -14.37
C ARG A 42 -22.67 40.73 -15.89
N GLU A 43 -22.48 41.93 -16.44
CA GLU A 43 -22.53 42.18 -17.90
C GLU A 43 -21.43 41.42 -18.66
N ASN A 44 -20.29 41.21 -18.03
CA ASN A 44 -19.20 40.38 -18.53
C ASN A 44 -19.41 38.87 -18.29
N GLY A 45 -20.64 38.42 -18.05
CA GLY A 45 -21.00 37.02 -17.89
C GLY A 45 -20.62 36.37 -16.55
N HIS A 46 -19.88 37.06 -15.67
CA HIS A 46 -19.42 36.47 -14.42
C HIS A 46 -20.52 36.31 -13.37
N VAL A 47 -20.66 35.09 -12.85
CA VAL A 47 -21.43 34.81 -11.64
C VAL A 47 -20.66 35.34 -10.43
N THR A 48 -21.29 36.22 -9.66
CA THR A 48 -20.66 36.92 -8.52
C THR A 48 -21.64 37.04 -7.36
N LEU A 49 -21.12 36.97 -6.14
CA LEU A 49 -21.79 37.38 -4.91
C LEU A 49 -20.91 38.36 -4.15
N THR A 50 -21.49 39.42 -3.59
CA THR A 50 -20.76 40.37 -2.73
C THR A 50 -21.29 40.27 -1.31
N THR A 51 -20.39 40.16 -0.34
CA THR A 51 -20.73 40.07 1.09
C THR A 51 -19.92 41.08 1.89
N SER A 52 -20.47 41.53 3.02
CA SER A 52 -19.76 42.33 4.02
C SER A 52 -19.37 41.50 5.24
N SER A 53 -19.59 40.18 5.19
CA SER A 53 -19.12 39.26 6.22
C SER A 53 -17.79 38.62 5.81
N PRO A 54 -16.73 38.75 6.62
CA PRO A 54 -15.50 38.01 6.40
C PRO A 54 -15.73 36.50 6.54
N HIS A 55 -16.63 36.07 7.42
CA HIS A 55 -16.92 34.65 7.61
C HIS A 55 -17.58 34.03 6.38
N LEU A 56 -18.58 34.69 5.80
CA LEU A 56 -19.16 34.23 4.54
C LEU A 56 -18.14 34.30 3.39
N ALA A 57 -17.22 35.27 3.42
CA ALA A 57 -16.14 35.38 2.44
C ALA A 57 -15.14 34.22 2.50
N ASP A 58 -14.97 33.60 3.67
CA ASP A 58 -14.12 32.42 3.86
C ASP A 58 -14.88 31.11 3.61
N GLU A 59 -16.10 30.98 4.13
CA GLU A 59 -16.89 29.74 4.10
C GLU A 59 -17.49 29.44 2.72
N LEU A 60 -17.96 30.46 1.99
CA LEU A 60 -18.63 30.28 0.69
C LEU A 60 -17.71 29.74 -0.42
N PRO A 61 -16.47 30.23 -0.59
CA PRO A 61 -15.53 29.63 -1.53
C PRO A 61 -15.26 28.15 -1.26
N ILE A 62 -15.23 27.72 0.00
CA ILE A 62 -14.98 26.32 0.38
C ILE A 62 -16.12 25.43 -0.11
N VAL A 63 -17.37 25.82 0.15
CA VAL A 63 -18.55 25.06 -0.30
C VAL A 63 -18.62 25.03 -1.83
N LEU A 64 -18.40 26.17 -2.49
CA LEU A 64 -18.40 26.24 -3.94
C LEU A 64 -17.29 25.36 -4.54
N LEU A 65 -16.09 25.34 -3.95
CA LEU A 65 -15.01 24.49 -4.39
C LEU A 65 -15.35 22.99 -4.25
N ALA A 66 -15.99 22.59 -3.14
CA ALA A 66 -16.47 21.22 -2.95
C ALA A 66 -17.49 20.79 -4.01
N LEU A 67 -18.27 21.75 -4.54
CA LEU A 67 -19.20 21.55 -5.66
C LEU A 67 -18.53 21.64 -7.05
N GLY A 68 -17.20 21.70 -7.10
CA GLY A 68 -16.44 21.85 -8.33
C GLY A 68 -16.56 23.24 -8.97
N VAL A 69 -16.84 24.28 -8.18
CA VAL A 69 -16.98 25.68 -8.63
C VAL A 69 -15.88 26.54 -7.99
N PRO A 70 -14.67 26.59 -8.58
CA PRO A 70 -13.62 27.48 -8.12
C PRO A 70 -14.03 28.96 -8.18
N THR A 71 -13.64 29.72 -7.16
CA THR A 71 -13.95 31.14 -7.05
C THR A 71 -12.71 31.97 -6.72
N HIS A 72 -12.74 33.22 -7.15
CA HIS A 72 -11.79 34.25 -6.78
C HIS A 72 -12.46 35.22 -5.81
N VAL A 73 -11.84 35.44 -4.65
CA VAL A 73 -12.29 36.43 -3.66
C VAL A 73 -11.46 37.71 -3.80
N ARG A 74 -12.13 38.85 -3.91
CA ARG A 74 -11.52 40.18 -3.93
C ARG A 74 -12.04 40.99 -2.76
N GLU A 75 -11.14 41.50 -1.94
CA GLU A 75 -11.47 42.49 -0.92
C GLU A 75 -11.52 43.89 -1.56
N ASP A 76 -12.60 44.62 -1.30
CA ASP A 76 -12.81 46.00 -1.72
C ASP A 76 -13.11 46.86 -0.48
N VAL A 77 -12.23 47.82 -0.22
CA VAL A 77 -12.37 48.81 0.85
C VAL A 77 -12.84 50.12 0.24
N ALA A 78 -14.06 50.55 0.59
CA ALA A 78 -14.61 51.83 0.15
C ALA A 78 -13.87 53.01 0.80
N ALA A 79 -13.96 54.20 0.21
CA ALA A 79 -13.38 55.42 0.76
C ALA A 79 -13.89 55.76 2.18
N SER A 80 -15.06 55.24 2.58
CA SER A 80 -15.62 55.34 3.92
C SER A 80 -14.99 54.38 4.95
N GLY A 81 -14.00 53.57 4.56
CA GLY A 81 -13.42 52.49 5.39
C GLY A 81 -14.28 51.23 5.45
N TYR A 82 -15.37 51.16 4.68
CA TYR A 82 -16.24 49.98 4.63
C TYR A 82 -15.61 48.87 3.77
N THR A 83 -15.35 47.71 4.37
CA THR A 83 -14.81 46.53 3.69
C THR A 83 -15.93 45.62 3.19
N SER A 84 -15.80 45.14 1.96
CA SER A 84 -16.64 44.10 1.37
C SER A 84 -15.80 43.11 0.57
N TRP A 85 -16.31 41.89 0.39
CA TRP A 85 -15.66 40.83 -0.36
C TRP A 85 -16.54 40.42 -1.53
N GLN A 86 -15.96 40.49 -2.72
CA GLN A 86 -16.57 40.03 -3.95
C GLN A 86 -16.04 38.63 -4.29
N ILE A 87 -16.95 37.66 -4.35
CA ILE A 87 -16.68 36.26 -4.68
C ILE A 87 -17.18 36.01 -6.10
N SER A 88 -16.29 35.69 -7.03
CA SER A 88 -16.63 35.49 -8.44
C SER A 88 -16.17 34.13 -8.93
N VAL A 89 -17.04 33.41 -9.65
CA VAL A 89 -16.65 32.18 -10.35
C VAL A 89 -15.58 32.51 -11.37
N CYS A 90 -14.46 31.78 -11.33
CA CYS A 90 -13.23 32.17 -12.00
C CYS A 90 -12.71 31.16 -13.04
N THR A 91 -13.41 30.05 -13.29
CA THR A 91 -13.02 29.04 -14.29
C THR A 91 -14.18 28.69 -15.22
N LYS A 92 -13.88 28.15 -16.40
CA LYS A 92 -14.90 27.70 -17.35
C LYS A 92 -15.61 26.45 -16.84
N THR A 93 -14.86 25.48 -16.29
CA THR A 93 -15.46 24.29 -15.67
C THR A 93 -16.30 24.66 -14.44
N GLY A 94 -15.82 25.59 -13.61
CA GLY A 94 -16.59 26.09 -12.47
C GLY A 94 -17.87 26.79 -12.90
N PHE A 95 -17.83 27.59 -13.97
CA PHE A 95 -19.04 28.20 -14.52
C PHE A 95 -20.03 27.15 -15.05
N ARG A 96 -19.57 26.15 -15.80
CA ARG A 96 -20.41 25.04 -16.27
C ARG A 96 -21.07 24.32 -15.08
N ASN A 97 -20.26 23.94 -14.10
CA ASN A 97 -20.76 23.31 -12.87
C ASN A 97 -21.77 24.20 -12.13
N PHE A 98 -21.52 25.50 -12.04
CA PHE A 98 -22.47 26.44 -11.45
C PHE A 98 -23.76 26.52 -12.27
N ARG A 99 -23.68 26.66 -13.60
CA ARG A 99 -24.84 26.76 -14.48
C ARG A 99 -25.71 25.52 -14.44
N ASP A 100 -25.08 24.36 -14.50
CA ASP A 100 -25.76 23.09 -14.73
C ASP A 100 -26.28 22.48 -13.41
N ARG A 101 -25.56 22.67 -12.29
CA ARG A 101 -25.90 22.07 -10.98
C ARG A 101 -26.55 23.07 -10.01
N ILE A 102 -26.11 24.33 -10.01
CA ILE A 102 -26.53 25.33 -9.02
C ILE A 102 -27.57 26.29 -9.62
N GLY A 103 -27.20 27.16 -10.56
CA GLY A 103 -28.09 28.10 -11.22
C GLY A 103 -28.75 29.12 -10.30
N PHE A 104 -29.83 29.75 -10.77
CA PHE A 104 -30.64 30.69 -10.01
C PHE A 104 -32.10 30.23 -9.99
N ALA A 105 -32.80 30.42 -8.86
CA ALA A 105 -34.24 30.17 -8.77
C ALA A 105 -35.07 31.28 -9.44
N CYS A 106 -34.53 32.49 -9.59
CA CYS A 106 -35.20 33.60 -10.27
C CYS A 106 -35.08 33.48 -11.80
N ALA A 107 -36.22 33.43 -12.50
CA ALA A 107 -36.28 33.28 -13.96
C ALA A 107 -35.44 34.32 -14.72
N LYS A 108 -35.43 35.59 -14.27
CA LYS A 108 -34.62 36.66 -14.89
C LYS A 108 -33.12 36.40 -14.80
N LYS A 109 -32.63 35.97 -13.62
CA LYS A 109 -31.21 35.65 -13.41
C LYS A 109 -30.82 34.36 -14.12
N ALA A 110 -31.71 33.36 -14.15
CA ALA A 110 -31.51 32.11 -14.87
C ALA A 110 -31.41 32.33 -16.38
N ALA A 111 -32.29 33.13 -16.98
CA ALA A 111 -32.22 33.50 -18.40
C ALA A 111 -30.92 34.24 -18.73
N ARG A 112 -30.50 35.16 -17.84
CA ARG A 112 -29.22 35.86 -17.99
C ARG A 112 -28.02 34.92 -17.91
N LEU A 113 -28.05 33.92 -17.01
CA LEU A 113 -26.99 32.92 -16.88
C LEU A 113 -26.90 32.03 -18.13
N ALA A 114 -28.05 31.60 -18.66
CA ALA A 114 -28.13 30.77 -19.86
C ALA A 114 -27.64 31.49 -21.13
N ALA A 115 -27.77 32.81 -21.19
CA ALA A 115 -27.35 33.62 -22.34
C ALA A 115 -25.82 33.91 -22.39
N VAL A 116 -25.07 33.54 -21.34
CA VAL A 116 -23.60 33.77 -21.31
C VAL A 116 -22.89 32.70 -22.13
N SER A 117 -22.12 33.12 -23.13
CA SER A 117 -21.23 32.22 -23.86
C SER A 117 -20.01 31.84 -23.01
N GLU A 118 -19.59 30.58 -23.07
CA GLU A 118 -18.39 30.11 -22.38
C GLU A 118 -17.10 30.76 -22.90
N SER A 119 -17.12 31.31 -24.12
CA SER A 119 -16.03 32.12 -24.68
C SER A 119 -15.80 33.42 -23.93
N ASP A 120 -16.85 33.96 -23.29
CA ASP A 120 -16.86 35.29 -22.70
C ASP A 120 -16.44 35.26 -21.23
N ILE A 121 -16.29 34.06 -20.66
CA ILE A 121 -15.86 33.84 -19.28
C ILE A 121 -14.36 34.05 -19.19
N PHE A 122 -13.95 35.08 -18.47
CA PHE A 122 -12.55 35.39 -18.26
C PHE A 122 -11.99 34.60 -17.08
N VAL A 123 -10.97 33.75 -17.29
CA VAL A 123 -10.30 33.04 -16.18
C VAL A 123 -9.44 34.02 -15.39
N LYS A 124 -9.96 34.57 -14.28
CA LYS A 124 -9.22 35.51 -13.43
C LYS A 124 -8.37 34.76 -12.40
N GLY A 125 -7.11 35.18 -12.29
CA GLY A 125 -6.41 35.19 -11.01
C GLY A 125 -5.66 33.94 -10.59
N GLU A 126 -5.67 32.85 -11.37
CA GLU A 126 -4.79 31.72 -11.09
C GLU A 126 -3.36 32.07 -11.49
N LYS A 127 -2.53 32.33 -10.48
CA LYS A 127 -1.11 32.55 -10.63
C LYS A 127 -0.39 31.24 -10.37
N ILE A 128 0.38 30.80 -11.35
CA ILE A 128 1.16 29.56 -11.26
C ILE A 128 2.54 29.94 -10.75
N PRO A 129 2.90 29.59 -9.49
CA PRO A 129 4.16 30.02 -8.90
C PRO A 129 5.36 29.35 -9.58
N ASN A 130 6.53 29.99 -9.51
CA ASN A 130 7.84 29.41 -9.85
C ASN A 130 8.04 28.88 -11.30
N GLN A 131 7.29 29.37 -12.28
CA GLN A 131 7.41 28.87 -13.67
C GLN A 131 8.48 29.58 -14.52
N ARG A 132 8.91 30.79 -14.14
CA ARG A 132 9.92 31.54 -14.91
C ARG A 132 11.26 30.79 -15.05
N PRO A 133 11.85 30.20 -13.99
CA PRO A 133 13.10 29.46 -14.13
C PRO A 133 12.98 28.24 -15.06
N ARG A 134 11.85 27.51 -14.96
CA ARG A 134 11.56 26.35 -15.82
C ARG A 134 11.41 26.74 -17.29
N LEU A 135 10.68 27.82 -17.55
CA LEU A 135 10.52 28.37 -18.90
C LEU A 135 11.85 28.84 -19.49
N ARG A 136 12.70 29.47 -18.65
CA ARG A 136 14.02 29.94 -19.10
C ARG A 136 14.96 28.79 -19.42
N ALA A 137 15.03 27.77 -18.56
CA ALA A 137 15.82 26.57 -18.78
C ALA A 137 15.44 25.86 -20.09
N TRP A 138 14.14 25.72 -20.36
CA TRP A 138 13.66 25.18 -21.63
C TRP A 138 14.03 26.05 -22.84
N TYR A 139 13.90 27.37 -22.74
CA TYR A 139 14.28 28.26 -23.84
C TYR A 139 15.78 28.16 -24.16
N ASP A 140 16.61 28.11 -23.11
CA ASP A 140 18.06 28.01 -23.24
C ASP A 140 18.50 26.62 -23.77
N SER A 141 17.69 25.57 -23.61
CA SER A 141 17.97 24.24 -24.18
C SER A 141 17.63 24.09 -25.67
N LEU A 142 16.92 25.05 -26.30
CA LEU A 142 16.52 24.95 -27.71
C LEU A 142 17.69 25.24 -28.68
N PRO A 143 17.74 24.60 -29.86
CA PRO A 143 18.65 24.97 -30.95
C PRO A 143 18.46 26.43 -31.40
N ALA A 144 19.52 27.05 -31.94
CA ALA A 144 19.53 28.48 -32.31
C ALA A 144 18.43 28.88 -33.34
N THR A 145 18.02 27.95 -34.20
CA THR A 145 16.91 28.13 -35.16
C THR A 145 15.55 28.13 -34.44
N ALA A 146 15.33 27.23 -33.48
CA ALA A 146 14.11 27.14 -32.68
C ALA A 146 13.97 28.29 -31.66
N ARG A 147 15.08 28.79 -31.11
CA ARG A 147 15.08 29.95 -30.18
C ARG A 147 14.52 31.22 -30.82
N ARG A 148 14.67 31.43 -32.13
CA ARG A 148 14.09 32.60 -32.84
C ARG A 148 12.57 32.53 -32.91
N VAL A 149 12.03 31.35 -33.17
CA VAL A 149 10.58 31.09 -33.21
C VAL A 149 10.00 31.17 -31.80
N ALA A 150 10.63 30.49 -30.84
CA ALA A 150 10.23 30.52 -29.43
C ALA A 150 10.30 31.94 -28.85
N LYS A 151 11.32 32.73 -29.19
CA LYS A 151 11.39 34.13 -28.75
C LYS A 151 10.20 34.93 -29.27
N ARG A 152 9.79 34.77 -30.54
CA ARG A 152 8.63 35.50 -31.10
C ARG A 152 7.32 35.14 -30.40
N VAL A 153 7.15 33.89 -29.97
CA VAL A 153 5.92 33.39 -29.32
C VAL A 153 5.91 33.69 -27.81
N PHE A 154 7.05 33.51 -27.14
CA PHE A 154 7.20 33.53 -25.68
C PHE A 154 7.94 34.79 -25.15
N ASP A 155 8.24 35.81 -25.95
CA ASP A 155 9.01 37.00 -25.52
C ASP A 155 8.42 37.64 -24.24
N ASP A 156 7.09 37.80 -24.23
CA ASP A 156 6.34 38.35 -23.10
C ASP A 156 6.40 37.46 -21.85
N LEU A 157 6.49 36.14 -22.04
CA LEU A 157 6.59 35.17 -20.95
C LEU A 157 8.03 35.02 -20.42
N LEU A 158 9.02 35.13 -21.29
CA LEU A 158 10.45 35.02 -20.97
C LEU A 158 11.00 36.29 -20.31
N ASN A 159 10.58 37.46 -20.79
CA ASN A 159 11.18 38.74 -20.42
C ASN A 159 10.29 39.61 -19.53
N ARG A 160 8.95 39.45 -19.58
CA ARG A 160 8.00 40.34 -18.86
C ARG A 160 7.26 39.69 -17.70
N VAL A 161 7.41 38.38 -17.48
CA VAL A 161 6.97 37.68 -16.25
C VAL A 161 8.02 37.90 -15.16
N SER A 162 7.86 38.90 -14.31
CA SER A 162 8.62 39.08 -13.06
C SER A 162 7.63 39.16 -11.90
N ALA A 163 8.02 38.91 -10.65
CA ALA A 163 7.15 39.35 -9.54
C ALA A 163 6.96 40.88 -9.69
N PRO A 164 5.73 41.42 -9.84
CA PRO A 164 4.41 40.86 -9.49
C PRO A 164 3.52 40.37 -10.68
N ARG A 165 4.01 40.40 -11.92
CA ARG A 165 3.37 39.90 -13.16
C ARG A 165 3.59 38.40 -13.37
N GLU A 166 3.09 37.59 -12.45
CA GLU A 166 3.23 36.13 -12.47
C GLU A 166 2.57 35.47 -13.71
N LEU A 167 3.03 34.26 -14.05
CA LEU A 167 2.49 33.46 -15.14
C LEU A 167 1.07 33.00 -14.78
N THR A 168 0.09 33.28 -15.62
CA THR A 168 -1.29 32.81 -15.44
C THR A 168 -1.61 31.69 -16.41
N ARG A 169 -2.52 30.79 -16.03
CA ARG A 169 -3.03 29.72 -16.92
C ARG A 169 -3.50 30.28 -18.26
N GLN A 170 -4.22 31.40 -18.26
CA GLN A 170 -4.66 32.08 -19.47
C GLN A 170 -3.50 32.47 -20.40
N ARG A 171 -2.38 32.96 -19.86
CA ARG A 171 -1.20 33.32 -20.66
C ARG A 171 -0.49 32.07 -21.19
N VAL A 172 -0.53 30.95 -20.45
CA VAL A 172 -0.06 29.64 -20.93
C VAL A 172 -0.93 29.17 -22.10
N THR A 173 -2.25 29.10 -21.94
CA THR A 173 -3.19 28.69 -22.99
C THR A 173 -3.08 29.59 -24.23
N ALA A 174 -2.99 30.90 -24.04
CA ALA A 174 -2.83 31.86 -25.15
C ALA A 174 -1.48 31.70 -25.87
N ALA A 175 -0.43 31.27 -25.17
CA ALA A 175 0.86 31.00 -25.79
C ALA A 175 0.85 29.69 -26.58
N ILE A 176 0.20 28.62 -26.07
CA ILE A 176 -0.04 27.37 -26.80
C ILE A 176 -0.84 27.66 -28.09
N ALA A 177 -1.91 28.47 -27.98
CA ALA A 177 -2.79 28.80 -29.10
C ALA A 177 -2.11 29.57 -30.25
N LYS A 178 -0.97 30.22 -30.01
CA LYS A 178 -0.18 30.90 -31.06
C LYS A 178 0.60 29.93 -31.96
N GLY A 179 0.69 28.65 -31.59
CA GLY A 179 1.36 27.60 -32.35
C GLY A 179 2.90 27.61 -32.25
N GLY A 180 3.53 26.50 -32.65
CA GLY A 180 4.98 26.28 -32.55
C GLY A 180 5.39 25.38 -31.37
N VAL A 181 6.70 25.16 -31.19
CA VAL A 181 7.24 24.35 -30.09
C VAL A 181 7.09 25.10 -28.77
N HIS A 182 6.42 24.50 -27.79
CA HIS A 182 6.26 25.00 -26.43
C HIS A 182 6.85 24.00 -25.41
N PRO A 183 7.07 24.39 -24.14
CA PRO A 183 7.52 23.44 -23.12
C PRO A 183 6.47 22.33 -22.91
N PRO A 184 6.87 21.06 -22.73
CA PRO A 184 5.93 19.96 -22.48
C PRO A 184 5.04 20.19 -21.24
N PHE A 185 5.60 20.80 -20.18
CA PHE A 185 4.85 21.08 -18.96
C PHE A 185 3.75 22.16 -19.14
N PHE A 186 3.67 22.85 -20.27
CA PHE A 186 2.60 23.82 -20.53
C PHE A 186 1.24 23.13 -20.73
N ASP A 187 1.22 21.89 -21.24
CA ASP A 187 -0.02 21.14 -21.42
C ASP A 187 -0.66 20.77 -20.07
N GLU A 188 0.17 20.32 -19.12
CA GLU A 188 -0.23 20.06 -17.73
C GLU A 188 -0.73 21.34 -17.03
N LEU A 189 -0.01 22.45 -17.22
CA LEU A 189 -0.41 23.75 -16.66
C LEU A 189 -1.65 24.35 -17.34
N ALA A 190 -2.04 23.87 -18.52
CA ALA A 190 -3.27 24.27 -19.17
C ALA A 190 -4.47 23.46 -18.67
N ALA A 191 -4.28 22.21 -18.24
CA ALA A 191 -5.34 21.30 -17.76
C ALA A 191 -5.94 21.74 -16.41
N GLU A 192 -7.25 21.99 -16.33
CA GLU A 192 -7.97 22.53 -15.15
C GLU A 192 -8.04 21.58 -13.92
N ASP A 193 -7.09 20.65 -13.78
CA ASP A 193 -7.08 19.56 -12.79
C ASP A 193 -6.46 19.97 -11.43
N PHE A 194 -5.79 21.12 -11.38
CA PHE A 194 -5.08 21.63 -10.19
C PHE A 194 -5.31 23.13 -10.01
N PHE A 195 -5.42 23.58 -8.75
CA PHE A 195 -5.56 24.99 -8.39
C PHE A 195 -4.45 25.41 -7.42
N PHE A 196 -3.78 26.51 -7.73
CA PHE A 196 -2.70 27.04 -6.90
C PHE A 196 -3.20 28.15 -5.98
N VAL A 197 -2.95 28.01 -4.67
CA VAL A 197 -3.25 29.02 -3.66
C VAL A 197 -1.97 29.36 -2.90
N ARG A 198 -1.75 30.65 -2.62
CA ARG A 198 -0.60 31.10 -1.84
C ARG A 198 -0.86 30.91 -0.34
N VAL A 199 0.03 30.20 0.35
CA VAL A 199 0.05 30.18 1.82
C VAL A 199 0.44 31.56 2.33
N ILE A 200 -0.46 32.21 3.08
CA ILE A 200 -0.26 33.56 3.64
C ILE A 200 0.20 33.55 5.10
N GLY A 201 0.11 32.42 5.78
CA GLY A 201 0.57 32.23 7.16
C GLY A 201 0.19 30.86 7.72
N VAL A 202 0.86 30.47 8.80
CA VAL A 202 0.59 29.24 9.57
C VAL A 202 0.35 29.65 11.01
N ARG A 203 -0.72 29.14 11.64
CA ARG A 203 -1.13 29.49 13.00
C ARG A 203 -1.57 28.24 13.75
N ASP A 204 -1.28 28.19 15.05
CA ASP A 204 -1.76 27.14 15.96
C ASP A 204 -3.26 27.33 16.25
N ALA A 205 -4.02 26.22 16.28
CA ALA A 205 -5.48 26.18 16.43
C ALA A 205 -5.97 25.38 17.65
N GLY A 206 -5.06 24.80 18.45
CA GLY A 206 -5.41 23.99 19.63
C GLY A 206 -6.16 22.68 19.31
N ILE A 207 -6.73 22.04 20.34
CA ILE A 207 -7.38 20.71 20.26
C ILE A 207 -8.86 20.86 19.79
N GLN A 208 -9.27 20.14 18.73
CA GLN A 208 -10.62 20.22 18.12
C GLN A 208 -11.21 18.82 17.78
N ARG A 209 -12.54 18.70 17.68
CA ARG A 209 -13.29 17.45 17.32
C ARG A 209 -13.50 17.31 15.80
N VAL A 210 -13.42 16.10 15.25
CA VAL A 210 -13.22 15.81 13.80
C VAL A 210 -14.02 14.58 13.32
N TYR A 211 -14.30 14.42 12.01
CA TYR A 211 -15.06 13.29 11.38
C TYR A 211 -14.26 12.66 10.20
N ASP A 212 -14.66 11.49 9.62
CA ASP A 212 -13.89 10.68 8.63
C ASP A 212 -14.57 10.49 7.23
N LEU A 213 -13.83 10.48 6.11
CA LEU A 213 -14.21 10.29 4.68
C LEU A 213 -12.96 10.09 3.77
N THR A 214 -13.09 9.33 2.66
CA THR A 214 -12.00 8.94 1.72
C THR A 214 -12.14 9.60 0.32
N VAL A 215 -11.02 10.02 -0.31
CA VAL A 215 -10.98 10.45 -1.73
C VAL A 215 -9.81 9.79 -2.48
N PRO A 216 -9.98 9.24 -3.70
CA PRO A 216 -9.06 8.24 -4.25
C PRO A 216 -7.73 8.73 -4.87
N GLU A 217 -7.47 10.04 -5.05
CA GLU A 217 -6.44 10.48 -6.04
C GLU A 217 -5.41 11.57 -5.65
N LYS A 218 -5.37 12.20 -4.46
CA LYS A 218 -4.31 13.20 -4.14
C LYS A 218 -3.67 13.05 -2.74
N HIS A 219 -2.34 13.24 -2.69
CA HIS A 219 -1.45 12.94 -1.56
C HIS A 219 -1.14 14.17 -0.66
N ALA A 220 -1.99 14.40 0.35
CA ALA A 220 -1.84 15.29 1.52
C ALA A 220 -2.36 16.75 1.43
N TYR A 221 -3.20 17.13 2.40
CA TYR A 221 -3.42 18.50 2.90
C TYR A 221 -4.21 18.46 4.24
N ILE A 222 -4.28 19.61 4.94
CA ILE A 222 -5.07 19.80 6.17
C ILE A 222 -6.35 20.58 5.86
N ALA A 223 -7.50 20.05 6.27
CA ALA A 223 -8.71 20.83 6.51
C ALA A 223 -9.64 20.12 7.52
N ASN A 224 -10.17 20.85 8.49
CA ASN A 224 -11.24 20.42 9.40
C ASN A 224 -11.00 19.09 10.14
N GLY A 225 -9.80 18.93 10.69
CA GLY A 225 -9.58 17.92 11.72
C GLY A 225 -9.30 16.50 11.22
N PHE A 226 -9.17 16.31 9.92
CA PHE A 226 -8.55 15.11 9.40
C PHE A 226 -7.04 15.15 9.61
N SER A 227 -6.49 14.17 10.33
CA SER A 227 -5.08 13.78 10.24
C SER A 227 -4.99 12.54 9.35
N SER A 228 -4.32 12.67 8.22
CA SER A 228 -3.83 11.53 7.47
C SER A 228 -2.41 11.24 7.93
N HIS A 229 -2.16 10.05 8.47
CA HIS A 229 -0.80 9.54 8.70
C HIS A 229 -0.10 9.35 7.35
N ASN A 230 0.66 10.36 6.95
CA ASN A 230 1.67 10.25 5.90
C ASN A 230 3.07 10.00 6.51
N SER A 231 3.16 9.15 7.52
CA SER A 231 4.43 8.58 7.97
C SER A 231 4.54 7.17 7.37
N GLY A 232 5.24 7.03 6.24
CA GLY A 232 5.51 5.73 5.59
C GLY A 232 6.49 4.83 6.37
N GLY A 233 6.40 4.83 7.69
CA GLY A 233 7.23 4.05 8.60
C GLY A 233 6.73 2.62 8.72
N GLY A 234 7.65 1.67 8.61
CA GLY A 234 7.39 0.28 8.95
C GLY A 234 7.30 0.09 10.47
N THR A 235 6.46 -0.82 10.95
CA THR A 235 6.26 -1.03 12.40
C THR A 235 6.62 -2.45 12.85
N GLY A 236 7.16 -2.59 14.07
CA GLY A 236 7.46 -3.86 14.69
C GLY A 236 6.54 -4.14 15.86
N PHE A 237 5.97 -5.34 15.92
CA PHE A 237 5.06 -5.77 16.98
C PHE A 237 5.58 -7.03 17.68
N ALA A 238 5.80 -6.92 18.99
CA ALA A 238 6.01 -8.07 19.87
C ALA A 238 4.66 -8.60 20.36
N PHE A 239 4.33 -9.84 19.99
CA PHE A 239 3.06 -10.48 20.39
C PHE A 239 3.20 -11.36 21.64
N SER A 240 4.43 -11.51 22.16
CA SER A 240 4.77 -12.43 23.26
C SER A 240 4.13 -12.13 24.61
N ARG A 241 3.59 -10.92 24.80
CA ARG A 241 2.87 -10.53 26.04
C ARG A 241 1.40 -10.94 26.03
N LEU A 242 0.84 -11.27 24.87
CA LEU A 242 -0.55 -11.70 24.76
C LEU A 242 -0.71 -13.07 25.40
N ARG A 243 -1.78 -13.27 26.17
CA ARG A 243 -2.11 -14.58 26.73
C ARG A 243 -2.35 -15.60 25.60
N PRO A 244 -2.03 -16.88 25.84
CA PRO A 244 -2.19 -17.89 24.82
C PRO A 244 -3.66 -18.17 24.52
N LYS A 245 -3.91 -18.82 23.40
CA LYS A 245 -5.24 -19.29 23.01
C LYS A 245 -5.82 -20.17 24.10
N ASP A 246 -7.13 -20.06 24.27
CA ASP A 246 -7.92 -20.81 25.25
C ASP A 246 -7.64 -20.51 26.72
N ASP A 247 -6.75 -19.54 27.03
CA ASP A 247 -6.52 -19.05 28.39
C ASP A 247 -7.74 -18.31 28.95
N ILE A 248 -7.94 -18.37 30.27
CA ILE A 248 -9.16 -17.90 30.94
C ILE A 248 -9.18 -16.36 30.99
N VAL A 249 -10.31 -15.76 30.60
CA VAL A 249 -10.56 -14.31 30.73
C VAL A 249 -11.52 -14.07 31.90
N ALA A 250 -10.97 -13.81 33.09
CA ALA A 250 -11.71 -13.74 34.34
C ALA A 250 -12.89 -12.73 34.34
N SER A 251 -12.77 -11.61 33.60
CA SER A 251 -13.81 -10.57 33.55
C SER A 251 -15.05 -10.97 32.74
N THR A 252 -14.91 -11.87 31.76
CA THR A 252 -16.00 -12.29 30.87
C THR A 252 -16.39 -13.76 31.04
N GLY A 253 -15.60 -14.54 31.78
CA GLY A 253 -15.73 -16.00 31.84
C GLY A 253 -15.39 -16.70 30.52
N GLY A 254 -14.90 -15.95 29.52
CA GLY A 254 -14.58 -16.45 28.19
C GLY A 254 -13.15 -17.00 28.06
N ARG A 255 -12.82 -17.44 26.85
CA ARG A 255 -11.50 -17.92 26.44
C ARG A 255 -10.81 -16.92 25.53
N ALA A 256 -9.49 -16.82 25.63
CA ALA A 256 -8.68 -15.95 24.80
C ALA A 256 -8.47 -16.48 23.39
N SER A 257 -8.38 -15.58 22.40
CA SER A 257 -8.18 -15.95 20.99
C SER A 257 -6.72 -16.25 20.61
N GLY A 258 -5.75 -15.91 21.47
CA GLY A 258 -4.31 -16.06 21.21
C GLY A 258 -3.70 -14.99 20.28
N PRO A 259 -2.36 -14.90 20.19
CA PRO A 259 -1.64 -13.84 19.47
C PRO A 259 -1.84 -13.88 17.95
N VAL A 260 -1.96 -15.07 17.36
CA VAL A 260 -2.13 -15.23 15.90
C VAL A 260 -3.46 -14.62 15.43
N SER A 261 -4.52 -14.70 16.23
CA SER A 261 -5.80 -14.04 15.95
C SER A 261 -5.64 -12.52 15.88
N PHE A 262 -4.94 -11.91 16.84
CA PHE A 262 -4.66 -10.47 16.81
C PHE A 262 -3.77 -10.08 15.64
N LEU A 263 -2.74 -10.86 15.32
CA LEU A 263 -1.88 -10.62 14.16
C LEU A 263 -2.71 -10.54 12.86
N ARG A 264 -3.71 -11.42 12.68
CA ARG A 264 -4.63 -11.34 11.52
C ARG A 264 -5.45 -10.05 11.50
N VAL A 265 -5.90 -9.57 12.66
CA VAL A 265 -6.61 -8.27 12.76
C VAL A 265 -5.69 -7.11 12.36
N PHE A 266 -4.46 -7.05 12.86
CA PHE A 266 -3.49 -6.02 12.46
C PHE A 266 -3.13 -6.10 10.98
N ASN A 267 -3.03 -7.30 10.42
CA ASN A 267 -2.81 -7.51 8.99
C ASN A 267 -3.97 -6.94 8.14
N SER A 268 -5.23 -7.20 8.53
CA SER A 268 -6.41 -6.66 7.87
C SER A 268 -6.53 -5.15 8.03
N ALA A 269 -6.20 -4.60 9.20
CA ALA A 269 -6.17 -3.15 9.42
C ALA A 269 -5.13 -2.49 8.50
N THR A 270 -3.94 -3.07 8.39
CA THR A 270 -2.88 -2.58 7.49
C THR A 270 -3.27 -2.70 6.01
N GLU A 271 -4.04 -3.73 5.64
CA GLU A 271 -4.57 -3.87 4.28
C GLU A 271 -5.57 -2.76 3.93
N ALA A 272 -6.38 -2.34 4.91
CA ALA A 272 -7.33 -1.24 4.77
C ALA A 272 -6.62 0.12 4.74
N VAL A 273 -5.46 0.25 5.39
CA VAL A 273 -4.67 1.48 5.51
C VAL A 273 -3.45 1.42 4.59
N LYS A 274 -3.63 1.74 3.30
CA LYS A 274 -2.55 1.79 2.29
C LYS A 274 -2.05 3.21 2.07
N GLN A 275 -0.74 3.40 2.08
CA GLN A 275 -0.11 4.70 1.84
C GLN A 275 -0.33 5.10 0.37
N GLY A 276 -1.08 6.18 0.15
CA GLY A 276 -1.28 6.79 -1.17
C GLY A 276 -1.80 5.82 -2.25
N GLY A 277 -2.53 4.77 -1.86
CA GLY A 277 -3.01 3.73 -2.78
C GLY A 277 -1.93 2.85 -3.43
N THR A 278 -0.64 3.07 -3.14
CA THR A 278 0.50 2.48 -3.87
C THR A 278 1.50 1.74 -2.98
N ARG A 279 1.75 2.17 -1.75
CA ARG A 279 2.68 1.48 -0.83
C ARG A 279 1.91 0.79 0.30
N ARG A 280 2.00 -0.54 0.38
CA ARG A 280 1.41 -1.33 1.47
C ARG A 280 2.16 -1.03 2.77
N GLY A 281 1.44 -0.95 3.89
CA GLY A 281 2.10 -0.93 5.21
C GLY A 281 2.89 -2.22 5.42
N ALA A 282 4.11 -2.10 5.94
CA ALA A 282 4.98 -3.22 6.23
C ALA A 282 5.14 -3.36 7.73
N ASN A 283 4.83 -4.54 8.26
CA ASN A 283 4.93 -4.83 9.68
C ASN A 283 5.87 -6.02 9.94
N MET A 284 6.53 -6.02 11.10
CA MET A 284 7.17 -7.20 11.69
C MET A 284 6.29 -7.74 12.80
N GLY A 285 6.07 -9.05 12.82
CA GLY A 285 5.44 -9.75 13.93
C GLY A 285 6.46 -10.70 14.55
N ILE A 286 6.71 -10.55 15.85
CA ILE A 286 7.63 -11.42 16.58
C ILE A 286 6.92 -12.12 17.72
N LEU A 287 7.15 -13.43 17.84
CA LEU A 287 6.70 -14.24 18.97
C LEU A 287 7.88 -15.02 19.54
N LYS A 288 8.02 -14.97 20.86
CA LYS A 288 9.09 -15.67 21.60
C LYS A 288 8.87 -17.19 21.52
N VAL A 289 9.97 -17.93 21.35
CA VAL A 289 9.93 -19.38 21.09
C VAL A 289 9.34 -20.20 22.23
N ASP A 290 9.36 -19.66 23.46
CA ASP A 290 8.76 -20.23 24.67
C ASP A 290 7.28 -19.87 24.87
N HIS A 291 6.65 -19.18 23.92
CA HIS A 291 5.22 -18.90 23.98
C HIS A 291 4.37 -20.15 23.68
N PRO A 292 3.27 -20.45 24.39
CA PRO A 292 2.48 -21.66 24.17
C PRO A 292 1.90 -21.80 22.75
N ASP A 293 1.60 -20.68 22.09
CA ASP A 293 1.09 -20.66 20.71
C ASP A 293 2.19 -20.60 19.62
N ILE A 294 3.44 -20.91 19.95
CA ILE A 294 4.57 -20.80 19.00
C ILE A 294 4.37 -21.65 17.74
N LEU A 295 3.81 -22.86 17.87
CA LEU A 295 3.56 -23.75 16.73
C LEU A 295 2.51 -23.18 15.77
N GLU A 296 1.45 -22.55 16.28
CA GLU A 296 0.43 -21.88 15.46
C GLU A 296 1.03 -20.66 14.75
N PHE A 297 1.91 -19.93 15.43
CA PHE A 297 2.60 -18.78 14.86
C PHE A 297 3.57 -19.14 13.73
N ILE A 298 4.37 -20.20 13.89
CA ILE A 298 5.29 -20.69 12.84
C ILE A 298 4.51 -21.03 11.56
N ASP A 299 3.36 -21.67 11.70
CA ASP A 299 2.57 -22.16 10.57
C ASP A 299 1.65 -21.11 9.96
N CYS A 300 1.48 -19.94 10.58
CA CYS A 300 0.37 -19.03 10.26
C CYS A 300 0.37 -18.50 8.82
N LYS A 301 1.53 -18.53 8.13
CA LYS A 301 1.69 -18.12 6.72
C LYS A 301 1.67 -19.28 5.72
N LEU A 302 1.69 -20.55 6.16
CA LEU A 302 1.67 -21.72 5.28
C LEU A 302 0.38 -21.79 4.42
N GLU A 303 -0.74 -21.38 5.00
CA GLU A 303 -2.06 -21.34 4.33
C GLU A 303 -2.34 -19.99 3.64
N GLY A 304 -1.39 -19.04 3.70
CA GLY A 304 -1.54 -17.68 3.19
C GLY A 304 -2.39 -16.75 4.08
N GLY A 305 -2.86 -15.64 3.51
CA GLY A 305 -3.76 -14.69 4.17
C GLY A 305 -3.09 -13.64 5.09
N ILE A 306 -1.78 -13.74 5.32
CA ILE A 306 -0.99 -12.72 6.04
C ILE A 306 0.04 -12.15 5.05
N THR A 307 -0.28 -11.02 4.45
CA THR A 307 0.51 -10.41 3.36
C THR A 307 1.24 -9.13 3.78
N ASN A 308 0.86 -8.52 4.90
CA ASN A 308 1.40 -7.24 5.37
C ASN A 308 2.35 -7.39 6.55
N PHE A 309 2.66 -8.64 6.93
CA PHE A 309 3.60 -8.97 7.99
C PHE A 309 4.72 -9.86 7.46
N ASN A 310 5.96 -9.46 7.73
CA ASN A 310 7.04 -10.41 7.95
C ASN A 310 6.89 -10.99 9.36
N ILE A 311 7.20 -12.27 9.54
CA ILE A 311 7.18 -12.88 10.87
C ILE A 311 8.55 -13.44 11.23
N SER A 312 8.91 -13.37 12.51
CA SER A 312 10.13 -13.97 13.01
C SER A 312 9.92 -14.59 14.38
N VAL A 313 10.59 -15.73 14.61
CA VAL A 313 10.62 -16.37 15.93
C VAL A 313 11.73 -15.73 16.75
N ALA A 314 11.40 -15.19 17.92
CA ALA A 314 12.38 -14.73 18.89
C ALA A 314 12.96 -15.95 19.66
N ALA A 315 14.09 -16.44 19.18
CA ALA A 315 14.84 -17.55 19.77
C ALA A 315 15.64 -17.07 20.98
N THR A 316 15.55 -17.83 22.07
CA THR A 316 16.31 -17.61 23.30
C THR A 316 17.57 -18.45 23.33
N ASP A 317 18.54 -18.05 24.15
CA ASP A 317 19.76 -18.84 24.38
C ASP A 317 19.40 -20.23 24.89
N ARG A 318 18.43 -20.32 25.81
CA ARG A 318 17.90 -21.58 26.34
C ARG A 318 17.37 -22.51 25.24
N PHE A 319 16.67 -21.97 24.24
CA PHE A 319 16.16 -22.76 23.12
C PHE A 319 17.30 -23.25 22.22
N MET A 320 18.26 -22.39 21.92
CA MET A 320 19.41 -22.76 21.07
C MET A 320 20.31 -23.79 21.77
N ASP A 321 20.51 -23.68 23.08
CA ASP A 321 21.22 -24.68 23.88
C ASP A 321 20.49 -26.03 23.91
N ALA A 322 19.17 -26.01 24.09
CA ALA A 322 18.36 -27.22 24.04
C ALA A 322 18.39 -27.85 22.64
N LEU A 323 18.38 -27.06 21.57
CA LEU A 323 18.51 -27.53 20.20
C LEU A 323 19.86 -28.22 19.97
N ALA A 324 20.96 -27.62 20.44
CA ALA A 324 22.30 -28.20 20.32
C ALA A 324 22.44 -29.52 21.09
N LYS A 325 21.78 -29.66 22.24
CA LYS A 325 21.79 -30.88 23.08
C LYS A 325 20.73 -31.91 22.68
N GLY A 326 19.77 -31.56 21.83
CA GLY A 326 18.62 -32.40 21.50
C GLY A 326 17.63 -32.56 22.66
N GLU A 327 17.48 -31.54 23.49
CA GLU A 327 16.65 -31.52 24.69
C GLU A 327 15.29 -30.82 24.47
N GLU A 328 14.39 -30.98 25.44
CA GLU A 328 13.13 -30.24 25.51
C GLU A 328 13.27 -28.94 26.32
N TYR A 329 12.50 -27.92 25.95
CA TYR A 329 12.42 -26.65 26.66
C TYR A 329 10.98 -26.35 27.10
N ASP A 330 10.83 -25.49 28.10
CA ASP A 330 9.51 -25.15 28.65
C ASP A 330 8.80 -24.09 27.81
N LEU A 331 7.49 -24.27 27.60
CA LEU A 331 6.58 -23.21 27.20
C LEU A 331 6.04 -22.50 28.44
N VAL A 332 6.12 -21.17 28.45
CA VAL A 332 5.79 -20.33 29.60
C VAL A 332 4.58 -19.47 29.25
N ASN A 333 3.51 -19.58 30.05
CA ASN A 333 2.37 -18.68 29.85
C ASN A 333 2.77 -17.24 30.28
N PRO A 334 2.71 -16.24 29.38
CA PRO A 334 3.15 -14.87 29.68
C PRO A 334 2.32 -14.17 30.76
N HIS A 335 1.10 -14.63 31.03
CA HIS A 335 0.24 -14.11 32.09
C HIS A 335 0.61 -14.67 33.47
N THR A 336 0.75 -16.00 33.60
CA THR A 336 1.02 -16.66 34.89
C THR A 336 2.51 -16.75 35.22
N LYS A 337 3.39 -16.60 34.21
CA LYS A 337 4.85 -16.81 34.30
C LYS A 337 5.25 -18.22 34.70
N LEU A 338 4.34 -19.18 34.61
CA LEU A 338 4.60 -20.59 34.95
C LEU A 338 4.79 -21.42 33.67
N PRO A 339 5.66 -22.45 33.71
CA PRO A 339 5.70 -23.48 32.69
C PRO A 339 4.34 -24.18 32.55
N VAL A 340 3.86 -24.33 31.32
CA VAL A 340 2.56 -24.97 31.02
C VAL A 340 2.69 -26.21 30.15
N ALA A 341 3.77 -26.34 29.39
CA ALA A 341 4.08 -27.50 28.55
C ALA A 341 5.59 -27.55 28.27
N ARG A 342 6.05 -28.64 27.66
CA ARG A 342 7.41 -28.76 27.11
C ARG A 342 7.34 -29.18 25.64
N LEU A 343 8.28 -28.71 24.84
CA LEU A 343 8.45 -29.12 23.44
C LEU A 343 9.89 -29.51 23.16
N SER A 344 10.07 -30.46 22.24
CA SER A 344 11.37 -30.78 21.66
C SER A 344 11.92 -29.58 20.88
N ALA A 345 13.10 -29.08 21.27
CA ALA A 345 13.73 -27.97 20.56
C ALA A 345 14.01 -28.32 19.08
N ARG A 346 14.36 -29.59 18.82
CA ARG A 346 14.58 -30.12 17.47
C ARG A 346 13.32 -30.06 16.62
N GLU A 347 12.17 -30.54 17.13
CA GLU A 347 10.92 -30.56 16.36
C GLU A 347 10.42 -29.15 16.05
N VAL A 348 10.54 -28.22 17.00
CA VAL A 348 10.19 -26.81 16.79
C VAL A 348 11.09 -26.19 15.74
N PHE A 349 12.41 -26.42 15.82
CA PHE A 349 13.37 -25.91 14.84
C PHE A 349 13.13 -26.45 13.43
N GLU A 350 12.89 -27.75 13.29
CA GLU A 350 12.54 -28.38 12.00
C GLU A 350 11.24 -27.78 11.41
N ARG A 351 10.27 -27.42 12.24
CA ARG A 351 9.04 -26.76 11.80
C ARG A 351 9.29 -25.33 11.32
N ILE A 352 10.13 -24.57 12.03
CA ILE A 352 10.58 -23.22 11.61
C ILE A 352 11.25 -23.32 10.23
N VAL A 353 12.20 -24.24 10.09
CA VAL A 353 12.96 -24.48 8.84
C VAL A 353 12.01 -24.82 7.69
N ARG A 354 11.08 -25.76 7.90
CA ARG A 354 10.11 -26.15 6.86
C ARG A 354 9.23 -24.97 6.44
N ALA A 355 8.72 -24.18 7.38
CA ALA A 355 7.90 -23.03 7.07
C ALA A 355 8.68 -21.97 6.28
N ALA A 356 9.91 -21.68 6.70
CA ALA A 356 10.80 -20.74 6.03
C ALA A 356 11.19 -21.21 4.62
N TRP A 357 11.50 -22.50 4.45
CA TRP A 357 11.78 -23.09 3.13
C TRP A 357 10.58 -23.02 2.17
N ARG A 358 9.37 -23.15 2.70
CA ARG A 358 8.12 -23.06 1.91
C ARG A 358 7.70 -21.64 1.58
N THR A 359 7.91 -20.67 2.48
CA THR A 359 7.27 -19.35 2.37
C THR A 359 8.22 -18.15 2.49
N GLY A 360 9.48 -18.37 2.87
CA GLY A 360 10.43 -17.32 3.26
C GLY A 360 10.23 -16.80 4.69
N ASP A 361 9.26 -17.34 5.44
CA ASP A 361 8.91 -16.96 6.80
C ASP A 361 8.65 -18.23 7.65
N PRO A 362 8.91 -18.22 8.97
CA PRO A 362 9.47 -17.12 9.74
C PRO A 362 11.00 -17.04 9.64
N GLY A 363 11.51 -15.81 9.75
CA GLY A 363 12.91 -15.59 10.13
C GLY A 363 13.18 -15.98 11.59
N MET A 364 14.44 -15.86 12.02
CA MET A 364 14.82 -16.02 13.42
C MET A 364 15.48 -14.75 13.94
N VAL A 365 15.09 -14.34 15.14
CA VAL A 365 15.67 -13.21 15.87
C VAL A 365 16.25 -13.77 17.17
N PHE A 366 17.53 -13.55 17.43
CA PHE A 366 18.21 -14.05 18.62
C PHE A 366 18.06 -13.04 19.75
N ILE A 367 16.92 -13.11 20.45
CA ILE A 367 16.42 -12.00 21.27
C ILE A 367 17.26 -11.72 22.53
N ASP A 368 17.79 -12.78 23.15
CA ASP A 368 18.65 -12.64 24.32
C ASP A 368 19.99 -12.00 23.93
N ARG A 369 20.55 -12.42 22.79
CA ARG A 369 21.75 -11.82 22.18
C ARG A 369 21.56 -10.34 21.84
N ILE A 370 20.41 -9.97 21.24
CA ILE A 370 20.08 -8.56 20.98
C ILE A 370 20.13 -7.76 22.27
N ASN A 371 19.48 -8.24 23.33
CA ASN A 371 19.42 -7.54 24.62
C ASN A 371 20.76 -7.52 25.37
N ALA A 372 21.67 -8.45 25.07
CA ALA A 372 23.02 -8.51 25.62
C ALA A 372 24.07 -7.78 24.76
N SER A 373 23.66 -7.14 23.68
CA SER A 373 24.53 -6.45 22.72
C SER A 373 24.27 -4.94 22.70
N PRO A 374 25.12 -4.13 22.02
CA PRO A 374 24.88 -2.70 21.83
C PRO A 374 23.53 -2.35 21.18
N ALA A 375 22.85 -3.32 20.55
CA ALA A 375 21.50 -3.13 20.01
C ALA A 375 20.46 -2.78 21.09
N ASN A 376 20.71 -3.15 22.35
CA ASN A 376 20.02 -2.58 23.51
C ASN A 376 20.99 -1.70 24.33
N PRO A 377 21.15 -0.42 23.97
CA PRO A 377 22.07 0.49 24.63
C PRO A 377 21.59 0.95 26.01
N THR A 378 20.29 0.80 26.32
CA THR A 378 19.66 1.26 27.57
C THR A 378 18.87 0.13 28.24
N PRO A 379 19.54 -0.96 28.66
CA PRO A 379 18.87 -2.14 29.21
C PRO A 379 18.13 -1.86 30.53
N GLU A 380 18.53 -0.81 31.28
CA GLU A 380 17.83 -0.38 32.50
C GLU A 380 16.44 0.25 32.20
N ILE A 381 16.27 0.85 31.01
CA ILE A 381 14.99 1.43 30.56
C ILE A 381 14.01 0.34 30.12
N GLY A 382 14.51 -0.71 29.47
CA GLY A 382 13.67 -1.84 29.08
C GLY A 382 14.36 -2.87 28.21
N ALA A 383 13.64 -3.97 27.96
CA ALA A 383 14.05 -5.00 27.02
C ALA A 383 13.51 -4.71 25.62
N VAL A 384 14.34 -4.96 24.62
CA VAL A 384 13.94 -5.03 23.22
C VAL A 384 13.15 -6.33 23.00
N GLU A 385 11.92 -6.23 22.51
CA GLU A 385 11.04 -7.38 22.30
C GLU A 385 10.73 -7.65 20.81
N ALA A 386 11.04 -6.69 19.93
CA ALA A 386 10.82 -6.80 18.50
C ALA A 386 11.81 -5.94 17.70
N THR A 387 11.88 -6.20 16.40
CA THR A 387 12.56 -5.36 15.41
C THR A 387 11.55 -4.66 14.52
N ASN A 388 12.00 -3.67 13.76
CA ASN A 388 11.27 -3.14 12.61
C ASN A 388 11.11 -4.21 11.48
N PRO A 389 10.33 -3.93 10.41
CA PRO A 389 10.01 -4.89 9.33
C PRO A 389 11.19 -5.59 8.64
N CYS A 390 12.34 -4.94 8.58
CA CYS A 390 13.50 -5.43 7.86
C CYS A 390 14.59 -6.04 8.78
N GLY A 391 14.36 -6.05 10.10
CA GLY A 391 15.21 -6.71 11.09
C GLY A 391 16.43 -5.91 11.56
N GLU A 392 16.74 -4.77 10.93
CA GLU A 392 17.94 -3.97 11.17
C GLU A 392 17.84 -3.02 12.37
N GLN A 393 16.62 -2.75 12.86
CA GLN A 393 16.37 -1.92 14.04
C GLN A 393 15.66 -2.72 15.13
N PRO A 394 16.40 -3.32 16.07
CA PRO A 394 15.87 -3.75 17.36
C PRO A 394 15.54 -2.52 18.21
N LEU A 395 14.28 -2.36 18.61
CA LEU A 395 13.78 -1.11 19.21
C LEU A 395 13.04 -1.39 20.52
N LEU A 396 13.16 -0.47 21.46
CA LEU A 396 12.30 -0.43 22.64
C LEU A 396 10.87 -0.04 22.24
N PRO A 397 9.86 -0.33 23.09
CA PRO A 397 8.49 0.10 22.84
C PRO A 397 8.39 1.62 22.62
N ASN A 398 7.71 2.02 21.54
CA ASN A 398 7.55 3.41 21.09
C ASN A 398 8.85 4.10 20.67
N GLU A 399 9.95 3.38 20.51
CA GLU A 399 11.18 3.93 19.95
C GLU A 399 11.12 3.93 18.41
N ALA A 400 11.89 4.81 17.78
CA ALA A 400 12.05 4.88 16.33
C ALA A 400 13.51 5.21 15.99
N CYS A 401 13.86 5.01 14.72
CA CYS A 401 15.18 5.32 14.21
C CYS A 401 15.06 5.99 12.84
N ASN A 402 15.91 6.97 12.57
CA ASN A 402 16.14 7.49 11.24
C ASN A 402 17.42 6.88 10.64
N LEU A 403 17.36 6.58 9.34
CA LEU A 403 18.38 5.81 8.64
C LEU A 403 19.11 6.65 7.59
N GLY A 404 20.39 6.36 7.37
CA GLY A 404 21.20 6.90 6.29
C GLY A 404 22.13 5.81 5.73
N SER A 405 22.57 5.94 4.49
CA SER A 405 23.46 4.94 3.88
C SER A 405 24.52 5.59 2.99
N LEU A 406 25.77 5.19 3.20
CA LEU A 406 26.93 5.64 2.43
C LEU A 406 27.08 4.77 1.18
N ASN A 407 27.19 5.37 -0.01
CA ASN A 407 27.57 4.60 -1.20
C ASN A 407 29.09 4.37 -1.18
N VAL A 408 29.51 3.17 -0.74
CA VAL A 408 30.93 2.88 -0.53
C VAL A 408 31.74 2.79 -1.82
N SER A 409 31.08 2.53 -2.96
CA SER A 409 31.75 2.46 -4.26
C SER A 409 32.29 3.81 -4.72
N LYS A 410 31.79 4.93 -4.17
CA LYS A 410 32.23 6.29 -4.49
C LYS A 410 33.54 6.71 -3.80
N PHE A 411 34.02 5.94 -2.82
CA PHE A 411 35.31 6.20 -2.17
C PHE A 411 36.47 5.47 -2.86
N ALA A 412 36.20 4.64 -3.87
CA ALA A 412 37.24 4.00 -4.65
C ALA A 412 38.00 5.04 -5.50
N ARG A 413 39.33 5.12 -5.34
CA ARG A 413 40.21 5.99 -6.10
C ARG A 413 41.42 5.25 -6.62
N ARG A 414 41.88 5.62 -7.81
CA ARG A 414 43.16 5.14 -8.36
C ARG A 414 44.30 5.96 -7.79
N THR A 415 45.31 5.29 -7.26
CA THR A 415 46.58 5.87 -6.82
C THR A 415 47.42 6.30 -8.03
N GLU A 416 48.51 7.05 -7.78
CA GLU A 416 49.47 7.44 -8.83
C GLU A 416 50.12 6.23 -9.53
N THR A 417 50.20 5.08 -8.85
CA THR A 417 50.71 3.82 -9.40
C THR A 417 49.65 3.04 -10.19
N GLY A 418 48.41 3.53 -10.24
CA GLY A 418 47.28 2.91 -10.96
C GLY A 418 46.47 1.89 -10.14
N GLU A 419 46.92 1.56 -8.93
CA GLU A 419 46.23 0.65 -7.99
C GLU A 419 44.96 1.30 -7.42
N LEU A 420 43.86 0.55 -7.34
CA LEU A 420 42.61 1.06 -6.77
C LEU A 420 42.62 0.89 -5.25
N THR A 421 42.40 1.98 -4.51
CA THR A 421 42.32 2.02 -3.05
C THR A 421 41.09 2.80 -2.57
N LEU A 422 40.87 2.86 -1.26
CA LEU A 422 39.81 3.64 -0.64
C LEU A 422 40.31 4.98 -0.13
N ASP A 423 39.57 6.04 -0.42
CA ASP A 423 39.75 7.37 0.15
C ASP A 423 39.15 7.44 1.56
N TRP A 424 39.94 7.02 2.54
CA TRP A 424 39.57 6.98 3.96
C TRP A 424 39.30 8.37 4.54
N ASP A 425 40.02 9.40 4.08
CA ASP A 425 39.84 10.77 4.56
C ASP A 425 38.48 11.34 4.14
N GLU A 426 38.10 11.13 2.87
CA GLU A 426 36.78 11.52 2.39
C GLU A 426 35.67 10.67 3.02
N MET A 427 35.89 9.37 3.23
CA MET A 427 34.95 8.51 3.95
C MET A 427 34.72 9.02 5.38
N GLU A 428 35.78 9.38 6.12
CA GLU A 428 35.65 9.96 7.45
C GLU A 428 34.83 11.26 7.42
N ARG A 429 35.15 12.17 6.49
CA ARG A 429 34.42 13.43 6.34
C ARG A 429 32.92 13.20 6.13
N VAL A 430 32.55 12.24 5.28
CA VAL A 430 31.16 11.91 4.98
C VAL A 430 30.48 11.19 6.14
N VAL A 431 31.14 10.24 6.81
CA VAL A 431 30.61 9.57 8.03
C VAL A 431 30.24 10.61 9.08
N ARG A 432 31.15 11.54 9.36
CA ARG A 432 30.92 12.60 10.37
C ARG A 432 29.74 13.50 10.00
N LEU A 433 29.65 13.89 8.73
CA LEU A 433 28.54 14.71 8.23
C LEU A 433 27.21 13.94 8.31
N ALA A 434 27.22 12.65 7.99
CA ALA A 434 26.04 11.80 8.03
C ALA A 434 25.53 11.61 9.46
N VAL A 435 26.39 11.38 10.44
CA VAL A 435 25.99 11.31 11.86
C VAL A 435 25.35 12.61 12.33
N ARG A 436 25.96 13.77 12.02
CA ARG A 436 25.36 15.08 12.35
C ARG A 436 24.02 15.28 11.67
N PHE A 437 23.92 14.96 10.38
CA PHE A 437 22.69 15.05 9.61
C PHE A 437 21.58 14.19 10.23
N LEU A 438 21.90 12.95 10.62
CA LEU A 438 20.94 12.05 11.27
C LEU A 438 20.53 12.54 12.67
N ASP A 439 21.44 13.13 13.46
CA ASP A 439 21.07 13.76 14.73
C ASP A 439 20.16 14.99 14.53
N ASP A 440 20.44 15.82 13.51
CA ASP A 440 19.60 16.96 13.16
C ASP A 440 18.19 16.54 12.69
N VAL A 441 18.06 15.37 12.03
CA VAL A 441 16.76 14.82 11.65
C VAL A 441 15.88 14.56 12.87
N ILE A 442 16.44 14.09 13.99
CA ILE A 442 15.67 13.87 15.24
C ILE A 442 15.03 15.17 15.73
N GLU A 443 15.73 16.29 15.62
CA GLU A 443 15.20 17.61 16.03
C GLU A 443 14.07 18.09 15.13
N MET A 444 14.14 17.76 13.84
CA MET A 444 13.22 18.27 12.82
C MET A 444 12.01 17.38 12.58
N ASN A 445 12.05 16.11 12.99
CA ASN A 445 11.05 15.12 12.65
C ASN A 445 9.81 15.24 13.54
N PRO A 446 8.60 15.49 12.99
CA PRO A 446 7.38 15.46 13.77
C PRO A 446 6.94 14.01 14.00
N TYR A 447 7.08 13.50 15.22
CA TYR A 447 6.62 12.17 15.57
C TYR A 447 5.10 12.14 15.79
N PRO A 448 4.42 11.05 15.37
CA PRO A 448 2.96 11.00 15.35
C PRO A 448 2.33 10.87 16.74
N LEU A 449 3.06 10.32 17.71
CA LEU A 449 2.59 10.10 19.09
C LEU A 449 3.57 10.76 20.07
N PRO A 450 3.10 11.46 21.12
CA PRO A 450 3.96 12.08 22.13
C PRO A 450 4.89 11.08 22.83
N GLU A 451 4.45 9.84 23.02
CA GLU A 451 5.25 8.78 23.62
C GLU A 451 6.44 8.40 22.73
N ILE A 452 6.26 8.43 21.40
CA ILE A 452 7.33 8.20 20.43
C ILE A 452 8.28 9.40 20.41
N ASP A 453 7.75 10.63 20.36
CA ASP A 453 8.57 11.85 20.39
C ASP A 453 9.52 11.87 21.60
N ARG A 454 8.98 11.54 22.78
CA ARG A 454 9.75 11.46 24.01
C ARG A 454 10.81 10.35 23.94
N MET A 455 10.41 9.10 23.65
CA MET A 455 11.34 7.97 23.62
C MET A 455 12.48 8.18 22.63
N VAL A 456 12.19 8.74 21.45
CA VAL A 456 13.21 9.02 20.44
C VAL A 456 14.14 10.15 20.89
N LYS A 457 13.64 11.20 21.53
CA LYS A 457 14.49 12.28 22.05
C LYS A 457 15.32 11.86 23.27
N ASP A 458 14.84 10.90 24.05
CA ASP A 458 15.53 10.40 25.24
C ASP A 458 16.71 9.48 24.91
N ASN A 459 16.60 8.67 23.85
CA ASN A 459 17.66 7.74 23.41
C ASN A 459 18.45 8.25 22.19
N ARG A 460 17.80 8.99 21.29
CA ARG A 460 18.39 9.59 20.08
C ARG A 460 19.07 8.59 19.14
N ARG A 461 18.46 7.41 18.95
CA ARG A 461 18.96 6.39 18.03
C ARG A 461 19.05 6.88 16.59
N ILE A 462 20.18 6.60 15.96
CA ILE A 462 20.36 6.77 14.52
C ILE A 462 20.91 5.48 13.91
N GLY A 463 20.74 5.33 12.60
CA GLY A 463 21.18 4.15 11.87
C GLY A 463 21.92 4.53 10.60
N LEU A 464 23.23 4.74 10.69
CA LEU A 464 24.11 4.91 9.55
C LEU A 464 24.61 3.55 9.05
N GLY A 465 24.33 3.26 7.79
CA GLY A 465 24.80 2.06 7.10
C GLY A 465 25.53 2.34 5.81
N ILE A 466 25.66 1.31 4.97
CA ILE A 466 26.27 1.40 3.66
C ILE A 466 25.35 0.86 2.56
N MET A 467 25.65 1.22 1.31
CA MET A 467 25.11 0.67 0.08
C MET A 467 26.20 0.67 -0.99
N GLY A 468 26.01 0.01 -2.13
CA GLY A 468 27.02 -0.06 -3.18
C GLY A 468 28.17 -1.03 -2.88
N TRP A 469 27.97 -1.98 -1.95
CA TRP A 469 29.02 -2.95 -1.58
C TRP A 469 29.46 -3.83 -2.75
N ALA A 470 28.52 -4.39 -3.51
CA ALA A 470 28.85 -5.22 -4.67
C ALA A 470 29.57 -4.41 -5.76
N ASP A 471 29.17 -3.15 -5.99
CA ASP A 471 29.85 -2.28 -6.95
C ASP A 471 31.30 -1.95 -6.52
N LEU A 472 31.55 -1.79 -5.22
CA LEU A 472 32.90 -1.59 -4.72
C LEU A 472 33.76 -2.84 -5.00
N LEU A 473 33.24 -4.03 -4.68
CA LEU A 473 33.91 -5.29 -4.96
C LEU A 473 34.22 -5.47 -6.45
N PHE A 474 33.29 -5.11 -7.33
CA PHE A 474 33.50 -5.13 -8.78
C PHE A 474 34.64 -4.21 -9.20
N ARG A 475 34.67 -2.96 -8.71
CA ARG A 475 35.74 -2.01 -9.01
C ARG A 475 37.10 -2.52 -8.53
N MET A 476 37.14 -3.17 -7.37
CA MET A 476 38.37 -3.73 -6.80
C MET A 476 38.76 -5.09 -7.40
N GLY A 477 37.89 -5.70 -8.21
CA GLY A 477 38.14 -7.03 -8.77
C GLY A 477 38.10 -8.15 -7.74
N ILE A 478 37.39 -7.95 -6.63
CA ILE A 478 37.29 -8.90 -5.50
C ILE A 478 35.99 -9.71 -5.65
N PRO A 479 36.05 -11.05 -5.70
CA PRO A 479 34.85 -11.89 -5.66
C PRO A 479 34.10 -11.74 -4.34
N TYR A 480 32.76 -11.62 -4.40
CA TYR A 480 31.91 -11.56 -3.20
C TYR A 480 32.11 -12.79 -2.32
N ASP A 481 32.28 -13.99 -2.87
CA ASP A 481 32.49 -15.23 -2.12
C ASP A 481 33.97 -15.51 -1.77
N GLY A 482 34.74 -14.46 -1.48
CA GLY A 482 36.14 -14.53 -1.08
C GLY A 482 36.39 -14.04 0.35
N GLN A 483 37.45 -14.55 1.00
CA GLN A 483 37.87 -14.07 2.33
C GLN A 483 38.29 -12.59 2.29
N GLU A 484 38.92 -12.17 1.19
CA GLU A 484 39.32 -10.76 0.98
C GLU A 484 38.12 -9.80 1.04
N ALA A 485 36.94 -10.21 0.53
CA ALA A 485 35.72 -9.42 0.64
C ALA A 485 35.25 -9.29 2.10
N LEU A 486 35.34 -10.36 2.89
CA LEU A 486 34.99 -10.33 4.31
C LEU A 486 35.95 -9.45 5.12
N ASP A 487 37.25 -9.55 4.86
CA ASP A 487 38.26 -8.75 5.54
C ASP A 487 38.06 -7.26 5.25
N LEU A 488 37.77 -6.91 3.99
CA LEU A 488 37.44 -5.54 3.58
C LEU A 488 36.11 -5.07 4.19
N ALA A 489 35.10 -5.94 4.29
CA ALA A 489 33.83 -5.63 4.94
C ALA A 489 34.03 -5.25 6.43
N GLU A 490 34.81 -6.05 7.17
CA GLU A 490 35.15 -5.75 8.56
C GLU A 490 35.94 -4.44 8.66
N GLN A 491 36.93 -4.22 7.79
CA GLN A 491 37.72 -2.99 7.78
C GLN A 491 36.86 -1.73 7.56
N ILE A 492 36.00 -1.73 6.52
CA ILE A 492 35.14 -0.58 6.21
C ILE A 492 34.14 -0.36 7.34
N MET A 493 33.47 -1.42 7.81
CA MET A 493 32.42 -1.25 8.79
C MET A 493 32.98 -0.87 10.17
N SER A 494 34.14 -1.41 10.57
CA SER A 494 34.85 -0.94 11.77
C SER A 494 35.17 0.53 11.67
N PHE A 495 35.70 0.99 10.54
CA PHE A 495 36.02 2.40 10.33
C PHE A 495 34.78 3.31 10.42
N VAL A 496 33.67 2.92 9.76
CA VAL A 496 32.40 3.66 9.81
C VAL A 496 31.87 3.72 11.24
N ASN A 497 31.94 2.61 11.97
CA ASN A 497 31.49 2.54 13.35
C ASN A 497 32.33 3.43 14.27
N ASP A 498 33.66 3.27 14.24
CA ASP A 498 34.58 4.01 15.11
C ASP A 498 34.48 5.52 14.88
N LYS A 499 34.47 5.96 13.61
CA LYS A 499 34.34 7.38 13.27
C LYS A 499 32.94 7.93 13.54
N GLY A 500 31.92 7.09 13.42
CA GLY A 500 30.55 7.44 13.76
C GLY A 500 30.37 7.68 15.26
N HIS A 501 30.87 6.76 16.10
CA HIS A 501 30.86 6.90 17.56
C HIS A 501 31.70 8.10 18.03
N ASP A 502 32.89 8.28 17.48
CA ASP A 502 33.71 9.47 17.77
C ASP A 502 32.98 10.77 17.41
N GLN A 503 32.23 10.80 16.30
CA GLN A 503 31.41 11.96 15.96
C GLN A 503 30.25 12.17 16.93
N SER A 504 29.61 11.10 17.40
CA SER A 504 28.54 11.18 18.40
C SER A 504 29.06 11.70 19.75
N ALA A 505 30.26 11.29 20.17
CA ALA A 505 30.93 11.83 21.36
C ALA A 505 31.21 13.33 21.23
N LYS A 506 31.72 13.78 20.07
CA LYS A 506 31.92 15.22 19.78
C LYS A 506 30.63 16.02 19.79
N LEU A 507 29.54 15.45 19.28
CA LEU A 507 28.22 16.09 19.37
C LEU A 507 27.69 16.14 20.81
N ALA A 508 28.08 15.19 21.67
CA ALA A 508 27.73 15.22 23.08
C ALA A 508 28.43 16.38 23.81
N GLU A 509 29.68 16.69 23.45
CA GLU A 509 30.38 17.89 23.94
C GLU A 509 29.70 19.18 23.46
N GLU A 510 29.24 19.23 22.21
CA GLU A 510 28.59 20.42 21.62
C GLU A 510 27.15 20.63 22.14
N ARG A 511 26.36 19.55 22.26
CA ARG A 511 24.90 19.60 22.44
C ARG A 511 24.38 18.89 23.70
N GLY A 512 25.28 18.31 24.49
CA GLY A 512 24.96 17.42 25.61
C GLY A 512 24.70 15.97 25.18
N PRO A 513 24.94 14.99 26.07
CA PRO A 513 24.64 13.59 25.81
C PRO A 513 23.14 13.34 25.64
N PHE A 514 22.75 12.18 25.09
CA PHE A 514 21.34 11.79 25.07
C PHE A 514 20.79 11.67 26.51
N PRO A 515 19.51 12.04 26.77
CA PRO A 515 18.96 12.08 28.12
C PRO A 515 19.13 10.79 28.95
N ASN A 516 18.93 9.61 28.35
CA ASN A 516 19.07 8.33 29.04
C ASN A 516 20.52 7.81 29.14
N TRP A 517 21.53 8.65 28.87
CA TRP A 517 22.93 8.21 28.83
C TRP A 517 23.42 7.60 30.16
N ALA A 518 22.97 8.12 31.31
CA ALA A 518 23.38 7.61 32.63
C ALA A 518 22.87 6.18 32.94
N GLU A 519 21.82 5.75 32.24
CA GLU A 519 21.17 4.43 32.31
C GLU A 519 21.59 3.53 31.13
N SER A 520 22.63 3.94 30.40
CA SER A 520 23.10 3.27 29.19
C SER A 520 24.41 2.50 29.41
N ILE A 521 24.75 1.66 28.45
CA ILE A 521 26.04 0.94 28.39
C ILE A 521 27.26 1.88 28.31
N TYR A 522 27.06 3.18 28.01
CA TYR A 522 28.14 4.17 27.90
C TYR A 522 28.41 4.96 29.18
N ARG A 523 27.63 4.74 30.25
CA ARG A 523 27.71 5.51 31.51
C ARG A 523 29.12 5.59 32.10
N ASP A 524 29.91 4.53 31.94
CA ASP A 524 31.27 4.39 32.45
C ASP A 524 32.37 4.59 31.37
N ILE A 525 31.98 4.86 30.12
CA ILE A 525 32.88 5.00 28.97
C ILE A 525 33.07 6.48 28.61
N GLY A 526 31.96 7.23 28.51
CA GLY A 526 31.98 8.64 28.13
C GLY A 526 30.64 9.12 27.56
N PRO A 527 30.39 10.44 27.54
CA PRO A 527 29.14 11.01 27.05
C PRO A 527 28.99 10.80 25.53
N MET A 528 27.80 10.36 25.12
CA MET A 528 27.44 10.11 23.73
C MET A 528 26.17 10.89 23.36
N ARG A 529 26.07 11.42 22.14
CA ARG A 529 24.87 12.14 21.69
C ARG A 529 23.76 11.19 21.25
N ASN A 530 24.10 10.00 20.78
CA ASN A 530 23.18 9.02 20.22
C ASN A 530 23.40 7.67 20.92
N SER A 531 22.34 6.98 21.30
CA SER A 531 22.47 5.68 21.97
C SER A 531 22.92 4.55 21.04
N THR A 532 22.65 4.65 19.75
CA THR A 532 23.25 3.84 18.68
C THR A 532 23.55 4.72 17.47
N VAL A 533 24.52 4.31 16.66
CA VAL A 533 25.02 5.05 15.51
C VAL A 533 24.85 4.25 14.21
N THR A 534 25.13 2.95 14.22
CA THR A 534 25.28 2.15 12.99
C THR A 534 24.22 1.06 12.80
N THR A 535 23.87 0.77 11.55
CA THR A 535 22.94 -0.29 11.13
C THR A 535 23.22 -0.67 9.67
N ILE A 536 22.77 -1.83 9.20
CA ILE A 536 22.76 -2.13 7.76
C ILE A 536 21.31 -2.31 7.30
N ALA A 537 20.82 -1.36 6.51
CA ALA A 537 19.47 -1.38 5.95
C ALA A 537 19.43 -2.06 4.56
N PRO A 538 18.24 -2.49 4.08
CA PRO A 538 18.10 -3.05 2.73
C PRO A 538 18.44 -2.04 1.63
N THR A 539 18.16 -0.75 1.86
CA THR A 539 18.36 0.37 0.90
C THR A 539 17.63 0.26 -0.45
N GLY A 540 16.62 -0.61 -0.58
CA GLY A 540 16.01 -0.95 -1.88
C GLY A 540 15.65 0.23 -2.78
N THR A 541 15.06 1.30 -2.26
CA THR A 541 14.73 2.49 -3.08
C THR A 541 15.90 3.46 -3.25
N ILE A 542 16.65 3.73 -2.18
CA ILE A 542 17.71 4.73 -2.21
C ILE A 542 18.94 4.27 -3.02
N SER A 543 19.20 2.97 -3.09
CA SER A 543 20.27 2.42 -3.93
C SER A 543 19.94 2.56 -5.42
N MET A 544 18.67 2.39 -5.80
CA MET A 544 18.20 2.66 -7.17
C MET A 544 18.36 4.14 -7.53
N ILE A 545 18.01 5.05 -6.61
CA ILE A 545 18.22 6.50 -6.82
C ILE A 545 19.72 6.81 -6.97
N ALA A 546 20.56 6.15 -6.18
CA ALA A 546 22.01 6.32 -6.21
C ALA A 546 22.72 5.56 -7.35
N GLY A 547 21.99 4.77 -8.14
CA GLY A 547 22.55 3.95 -9.23
C GLY A 547 23.57 2.92 -8.73
N CYS A 548 23.27 2.21 -7.64
CA CYS A 548 24.18 1.22 -7.05
C CYS A 548 23.44 0.02 -6.43
N SER A 549 24.19 -1.01 -6.10
CA SER A 549 23.76 -2.21 -5.37
C SER A 549 23.18 -1.86 -3.99
N SER A 550 22.21 -2.66 -3.58
CA SER A 550 21.44 -2.44 -2.36
C SER A 550 22.21 -2.94 -1.14
N GLY A 551 22.48 -2.04 -0.18
CA GLY A 551 23.04 -2.40 1.11
C GLY A 551 24.36 -3.16 0.97
N ILE A 552 24.42 -4.28 1.68
CA ILE A 552 25.50 -5.27 1.57
C ILE A 552 25.12 -6.48 0.68
N GLU A 553 23.98 -6.40 -0.01
CA GLU A 553 23.50 -7.47 -0.87
C GLU A 553 24.42 -7.62 -2.10
N PRO A 554 24.71 -8.84 -2.56
CA PRO A 554 25.22 -9.02 -3.90
C PRO A 554 24.13 -8.66 -4.92
N ILE A 555 24.53 -8.37 -6.15
CA ILE A 555 23.57 -8.08 -7.21
C ILE A 555 22.64 -9.28 -7.46
N PHE A 556 21.35 -9.03 -7.56
CA PHE A 556 20.39 -10.07 -7.88
C PHE A 556 20.50 -10.52 -9.35
N ALA A 557 20.73 -9.55 -10.25
CA ALA A 557 21.04 -9.74 -11.66
C ALA A 557 21.89 -8.57 -12.16
N LEU A 558 22.79 -8.82 -13.11
CA LEU A 558 23.59 -7.78 -13.78
C LEU A 558 22.74 -6.93 -14.73
N ALA A 559 21.67 -7.52 -15.26
CA ALA A 559 20.66 -6.80 -16.03
C ALA A 559 19.25 -7.24 -15.63
N PHE A 560 18.35 -6.29 -15.48
CA PHE A 560 16.95 -6.55 -15.15
C PHE A 560 16.01 -5.67 -15.98
N GLN A 561 14.79 -6.16 -16.20
CA GLN A 561 13.78 -5.46 -16.97
C GLN A 561 12.68 -4.92 -16.06
N HIS A 562 12.49 -3.60 -16.07
CA HIS A 562 11.35 -2.97 -15.42
C HIS A 562 10.22 -2.77 -16.43
N ARG A 563 9.06 -3.40 -16.17
CA ARG A 563 7.84 -3.20 -16.98
C ARG A 563 7.03 -2.05 -16.40
N VAL A 564 6.94 -0.95 -17.14
CA VAL A 564 6.11 0.19 -16.79
C VAL A 564 4.78 0.06 -17.54
N LYS A 565 3.68 -0.09 -16.81
CA LYS A 565 2.33 -0.02 -17.39
C LYS A 565 2.01 1.43 -17.70
N GLN A 566 1.76 1.71 -18.97
CA GLN A 566 1.29 2.99 -19.47
C GLN A 566 -0.13 2.82 -20.04
N PRO A 567 -0.90 3.91 -20.19
CA PRO A 567 -2.26 3.85 -20.74
C PRO A 567 -2.34 3.25 -22.15
N ASP A 568 -1.24 3.29 -22.91
CA ASP A 568 -1.09 2.85 -24.30
C ASP A 568 -0.33 1.52 -24.48
N GLY A 569 0.11 0.89 -23.39
CA GLY A 569 0.77 -0.42 -23.43
C GLY A 569 1.77 -0.66 -22.29
N GLU A 570 2.53 -1.75 -22.40
CA GLU A 570 3.64 -2.05 -21.49
C GLU A 570 4.96 -1.62 -22.13
N ARG A 571 5.67 -0.68 -21.49
CA ARG A 571 7.05 -0.34 -21.87
C ARG A 571 8.03 -1.11 -21.01
N VAL A 572 8.92 -1.86 -21.65
CA VAL A 572 10.00 -2.59 -20.98
C VAL A 572 11.26 -1.74 -21.00
N LEU A 573 11.81 -1.43 -19.83
CA LEU A 573 13.10 -0.76 -19.67
C LEU A 573 14.12 -1.78 -19.20
N THR A 574 15.16 -2.03 -19.98
CA THR A 574 16.31 -2.85 -19.57
C THR A 574 17.30 -1.95 -18.84
N PHE A 575 17.69 -2.36 -17.64
CA PHE A 575 18.76 -1.73 -16.86
C PHE A 575 19.91 -2.72 -16.77
N VAL A 576 21.10 -2.29 -17.17
CA VAL A 576 22.36 -3.00 -16.94
C VAL A 576 23.07 -2.28 -15.81
N ASN A 577 23.78 -3.00 -14.94
CA ASN A 577 24.56 -2.38 -13.88
C ASN A 577 25.66 -1.48 -14.49
N ASP A 578 25.59 -0.17 -14.21
CA ASP A 578 26.52 0.83 -14.75
C ASP A 578 27.99 0.50 -14.43
N THR A 579 28.28 0.01 -13.22
CA THR A 579 29.63 -0.37 -12.80
C THR A 579 30.19 -1.52 -13.65
N PHE A 580 29.37 -2.53 -13.95
CA PHE A 580 29.75 -3.61 -14.84
C PHE A 580 30.03 -3.11 -16.25
N GLU A 581 29.17 -2.25 -16.81
CA GLU A 581 29.37 -1.69 -18.14
C GLU A 581 30.67 -0.88 -18.24
N GLU A 582 30.93 -0.01 -17.25
CA GLU A 582 32.18 0.76 -17.14
C GLU A 582 33.40 -0.16 -17.18
N ILE A 583 33.43 -1.20 -16.33
CA ILE A 583 34.55 -2.14 -16.24
C ILE A 583 34.69 -2.98 -17.51
N ALA A 584 33.58 -3.42 -18.10
CA ALA A 584 33.59 -4.22 -19.33
C ALA A 584 34.14 -3.43 -20.52
N ARG A 585 33.85 -2.13 -20.59
CA ARG A 585 34.41 -1.22 -21.60
C ARG A 585 35.89 -0.95 -21.34
N GLU A 586 36.28 -0.69 -20.09
CA GLU A 586 37.68 -0.46 -19.70
C GLU A 586 38.58 -1.67 -20.02
N GLN A 587 38.10 -2.88 -19.75
CA GLN A 587 38.85 -4.12 -19.98
C GLN A 587 38.68 -4.68 -21.40
N GLY A 588 37.87 -4.03 -22.25
CA GLY A 588 37.73 -4.36 -23.67
C GLY A 588 36.94 -5.64 -23.98
N PHE A 589 36.15 -6.17 -23.05
CA PHE A 589 35.30 -7.35 -23.28
C PHE A 589 33.81 -7.01 -23.49
N TYR A 590 33.44 -5.74 -23.42
CA TYR A 590 32.08 -5.29 -23.72
C TYR A 590 31.73 -5.46 -25.21
N SER A 591 30.51 -5.94 -25.50
CA SER A 591 29.92 -5.96 -26.84
C SER A 591 28.40 -5.92 -26.76
N ASP A 592 27.73 -5.43 -27.80
CA ASP A 592 26.25 -5.39 -27.86
C ASP A 592 25.65 -6.82 -27.72
N ALA A 593 26.33 -7.83 -28.28
CA ALA A 593 25.93 -9.23 -28.15
C ALA A 593 26.06 -9.75 -26.70
N LEU A 594 27.08 -9.29 -25.96
CA LEU A 594 27.22 -9.61 -24.54
C LEU A 594 26.10 -8.95 -23.72
N GLU A 595 25.77 -7.69 -24.01
CA GLU A 595 24.69 -6.99 -23.33
C GLU A 595 23.34 -7.70 -23.54
N GLU A 596 23.02 -8.09 -24.78
CA GLU A 596 21.81 -8.86 -25.07
C GLU A 596 21.78 -10.21 -24.34
N GLU A 597 22.92 -10.91 -24.27
CA GLU A 597 23.00 -12.21 -23.58
C GLU A 597 22.86 -12.06 -22.06
N ILE A 598 23.44 -11.02 -21.46
CA ILE A 598 23.26 -10.68 -20.04
C ILE A 598 21.84 -10.22 -19.78
N ALA A 599 21.23 -9.41 -20.64
CA ALA A 599 19.83 -9.04 -20.55
C ALA A 599 18.89 -10.27 -20.64
N ARG A 600 19.31 -11.32 -21.34
CA ARG A 600 18.57 -12.59 -21.42
C ARG A 600 18.76 -13.48 -20.20
N ARG A 601 19.99 -13.61 -19.69
CA ARG A 601 20.34 -14.56 -18.62
C ARG A 601 20.33 -13.96 -17.22
N GLY A 602 20.57 -12.65 -17.10
CA GLY A 602 20.79 -11.93 -15.84
C GLY A 602 22.18 -12.12 -15.22
N THR A 603 23.04 -12.96 -15.81
CA THR A 603 24.38 -13.30 -15.32
C THR A 603 25.40 -13.37 -16.46
N VAL A 604 26.68 -13.18 -16.15
CA VAL A 604 27.82 -13.42 -17.05
C VAL A 604 28.34 -14.85 -16.99
N HIS A 605 27.91 -15.64 -16.00
CA HIS A 605 28.43 -16.98 -15.79
C HIS A 605 28.08 -17.91 -16.96
N GLY A 606 29.07 -18.65 -17.45
CA GLY A 606 28.91 -19.58 -18.57
C GLY A 606 28.65 -18.90 -19.93
N ILE A 607 28.91 -17.59 -20.07
CA ILE A 607 28.93 -16.92 -21.39
C ILE A 607 30.29 -17.17 -22.08
N PRO A 608 30.31 -17.76 -23.29
CA PRO A 608 31.56 -17.98 -24.02
C PRO A 608 32.28 -16.66 -24.31
N GLY A 609 33.61 -16.63 -24.08
CA GLY A 609 34.45 -15.46 -24.34
C GLY A 609 34.65 -14.52 -23.14
N ILE A 610 33.94 -14.74 -22.02
CA ILE A 610 34.18 -14.01 -20.78
C ILE A 610 35.27 -14.70 -19.95
N PRO A 611 36.36 -14.00 -19.58
CA PRO A 611 37.42 -14.55 -18.75
C PRO A 611 36.92 -15.08 -17.40
N GLU A 612 37.54 -16.13 -16.88
CA GLU A 612 37.13 -16.76 -15.61
C GLU A 612 37.21 -15.81 -14.42
N ASN A 613 38.23 -14.94 -14.38
CA ASN A 613 38.35 -13.91 -13.34
C ASN A 613 37.16 -12.94 -13.36
N VAL A 614 36.65 -12.57 -14.54
CA VAL A 614 35.45 -11.73 -14.67
C VAL A 614 34.22 -12.48 -14.18
N GLN A 615 34.07 -13.75 -14.58
CA GLN A 615 32.94 -14.57 -14.10
C GLN A 615 32.94 -14.75 -12.59
N ASN A 616 34.12 -14.82 -11.96
CA ASN A 616 34.25 -14.94 -10.51
C ASN A 616 33.88 -13.65 -9.76
N VAL A 617 34.23 -12.49 -10.31
CA VAL A 617 33.94 -11.19 -9.68
C VAL A 617 32.45 -10.85 -9.79
N PHE A 618 31.83 -11.07 -10.94
CA PHE A 618 30.46 -10.63 -11.22
C PHE A 618 29.38 -11.69 -10.93
N LYS A 619 29.60 -12.52 -9.91
CA LYS A 619 28.59 -13.49 -9.44
C LYS A 619 27.35 -12.76 -8.91
N THR A 620 26.20 -13.31 -9.26
CA THR A 620 24.88 -12.89 -8.77
C THR A 620 24.51 -13.61 -7.47
N ALA A 621 23.46 -13.13 -6.80
CA ALA A 621 23.01 -13.67 -5.53
C ALA A 621 22.70 -15.18 -5.54
N HIS A 622 22.27 -15.76 -6.66
CA HIS A 622 21.98 -17.20 -6.75
C HIS A 622 23.22 -18.06 -7.05
N GLU A 623 24.32 -17.44 -7.47
CA GLU A 623 25.58 -18.11 -7.78
C GLU A 623 26.53 -18.14 -6.58
N ILE A 624 26.20 -17.37 -5.54
CA ILE A 624 26.94 -17.29 -4.28
C ILE A 624 26.34 -18.31 -3.30
N ALA A 625 27.18 -19.16 -2.73
CA ALA A 625 26.72 -20.14 -1.75
C ALA A 625 26.18 -19.44 -0.48
N PHE A 626 25.16 -20.04 0.16
CA PHE A 626 24.46 -19.42 1.28
C PHE A 626 25.37 -19.12 2.48
N GLU A 627 26.42 -19.93 2.69
CA GLU A 627 27.41 -19.72 3.75
C GLU A 627 28.13 -18.39 3.58
N TRP A 628 28.43 -17.98 2.34
CA TRP A 628 29.06 -16.69 2.07
C TRP A 628 28.12 -15.52 2.33
N HIS A 629 26.82 -15.68 2.04
CA HIS A 629 25.83 -14.68 2.44
C HIS A 629 25.76 -14.50 3.96
N VAL A 630 25.75 -15.61 4.73
CA VAL A 630 25.70 -15.56 6.20
C VAL A 630 27.00 -14.99 6.77
N ARG A 631 28.16 -15.37 6.21
CA ARG A 631 29.47 -14.81 6.61
C ARG A 631 29.57 -13.32 6.37
N HIS A 632 29.05 -12.81 5.25
CA HIS A 632 28.97 -11.37 5.01
C HIS A 632 28.10 -10.68 6.06
N GLN A 633 26.92 -11.24 6.35
CA GLN A 633 26.08 -10.71 7.42
C GLN A 633 26.83 -10.62 8.74
N ALA A 634 27.54 -11.69 9.13
CA ALA A 634 28.32 -11.73 10.35
C ALA A 634 29.48 -10.71 10.37
N ALA A 635 30.23 -10.59 9.28
CA ALA A 635 31.33 -9.63 9.14
C ALA A 635 30.87 -8.19 9.39
N PHE A 636 29.75 -7.78 8.78
CA PHE A 636 29.16 -6.45 9.03
C PHE A 636 28.56 -6.33 10.45
N GLN A 637 27.93 -7.39 10.96
CA GLN A 637 27.29 -7.38 12.27
C GLN A 637 28.28 -7.16 13.43
N LYS A 638 29.53 -7.63 13.31
CA LYS A 638 30.60 -7.41 14.30
C LYS A 638 30.87 -5.94 14.59
N HIS A 639 30.68 -5.07 13.60
CA HIS A 639 30.99 -3.64 13.67
C HIS A 639 29.73 -2.77 13.48
N THR A 640 28.57 -3.30 13.86
CA THR A 640 27.28 -2.60 13.77
C THR A 640 26.57 -2.63 15.13
N ASP A 641 26.10 -1.48 15.60
CA ASP A 641 25.40 -1.39 16.89
C ASP A 641 24.05 -2.10 16.87
N ASN A 642 23.25 -1.82 15.84
CA ASN A 642 21.91 -2.38 15.66
C ASN A 642 21.97 -3.70 14.84
N GLY A 643 20.89 -4.06 14.15
CA GLY A 643 20.85 -5.25 13.29
C GLY A 643 21.39 -5.03 11.88
N VAL A 644 21.62 -6.15 11.18
CA VAL A 644 21.95 -6.20 9.75
C VAL A 644 20.81 -6.81 8.97
N SER A 645 20.19 -6.03 8.07
CA SER A 645 19.25 -6.56 7.09
C SER A 645 20.00 -7.23 5.96
N LYS A 646 19.92 -8.56 5.91
CA LYS A 646 20.49 -9.38 4.84
C LYS A 646 19.53 -10.49 4.49
N THR A 647 19.23 -10.64 3.21
CA THR A 647 18.52 -11.80 2.68
C THR A 647 19.52 -12.90 2.35
N ILE A 648 19.37 -14.08 2.95
CA ILE A 648 20.13 -15.26 2.54
C ILE A 648 19.38 -15.90 1.37
N ASN A 649 19.79 -15.53 0.15
CA ASN A 649 19.19 -16.06 -1.07
C ASN A 649 19.65 -17.50 -1.27
N LEU A 650 18.69 -18.38 -1.56
CA LEU A 650 18.91 -19.80 -1.80
C LEU A 650 18.35 -20.15 -3.19
N PRO A 651 19.03 -21.01 -3.97
CA PRO A 651 18.50 -21.46 -5.25
C PRO A 651 17.24 -22.32 -5.07
N ASN A 652 16.47 -22.55 -6.14
CA ASN A 652 15.19 -23.25 -6.06
C ASN A 652 15.32 -24.69 -5.53
N GLU A 653 16.41 -25.34 -5.90
CA GLU A 653 16.82 -26.69 -5.50
C GLU A 653 17.35 -26.82 -4.06
N ALA A 654 17.55 -25.70 -3.36
CA ALA A 654 17.99 -25.73 -1.96
C ALA A 654 17.02 -26.56 -1.10
N THR A 655 17.57 -27.27 -0.13
CA THR A 655 16.86 -28.21 0.74
C THR A 655 16.46 -27.55 2.07
N GLU A 656 15.60 -28.23 2.84
CA GLU A 656 15.32 -27.83 4.23
C GLU A 656 16.61 -27.83 5.09
N GLU A 657 17.54 -28.76 4.83
CA GLU A 657 18.80 -28.82 5.57
C GLU A 657 19.73 -27.62 5.28
N ASP A 658 19.71 -27.07 4.06
CA ASP A 658 20.46 -25.86 3.73
C ASP A 658 19.95 -24.65 4.53
N VAL A 659 18.62 -24.53 4.68
CA VAL A 659 17.99 -23.52 5.54
C VAL A 659 18.37 -23.73 7.01
N ALA A 660 18.31 -24.98 7.49
CA ALA A 660 18.72 -25.33 8.85
C ALA A 660 20.18 -24.95 9.13
N ASN A 661 21.07 -25.24 8.18
CA ASN A 661 22.49 -24.90 8.28
C ASN A 661 22.74 -23.40 8.23
N ALA A 662 22.03 -22.66 7.38
CA ALA A 662 22.12 -21.19 7.37
C ALA A 662 21.76 -20.60 8.75
N TYR A 663 20.70 -21.10 9.39
CA TYR A 663 20.29 -20.65 10.74
C TYR A 663 21.32 -20.99 11.81
N ARG A 664 21.89 -22.20 11.79
CA ARG A 664 22.96 -22.61 12.72
C ARG A 664 24.22 -21.77 12.54
N ILE A 665 24.67 -21.57 11.30
CA ILE A 665 25.85 -20.75 11.01
C ILE A 665 25.64 -19.30 11.48
N ALA A 666 24.45 -18.72 11.27
CA ALA A 666 24.15 -17.37 11.75
C ALA A 666 24.19 -17.27 13.28
N TRP A 667 23.68 -18.30 13.97
CA TRP A 667 23.79 -18.40 15.42
C TRP A 667 25.25 -18.49 15.86
N ASP A 668 26.05 -19.38 15.26
CA ASP A 668 27.44 -19.63 15.62
C ASP A 668 28.36 -18.43 15.35
N LEU A 669 28.08 -17.68 14.26
CA LEU A 669 28.87 -16.50 13.87
C LEU A 669 28.46 -15.21 14.58
N GLY A 670 27.53 -15.26 15.54
CA GLY A 670 27.18 -14.09 16.35
C GLY A 670 26.17 -13.13 15.70
N CYS A 671 25.45 -13.52 14.65
CA CYS A 671 24.41 -12.68 14.07
C CYS A 671 23.29 -12.39 15.09
N LEU A 672 22.58 -11.26 14.94
CA LEU A 672 21.43 -10.90 15.79
C LEU A 672 20.10 -11.47 15.29
N GLY A 673 20.03 -11.85 14.03
CA GLY A 673 18.91 -12.54 13.40
C GLY A 673 19.27 -13.05 12.02
N ILE A 674 18.34 -13.73 11.35
CA ILE A 674 18.53 -14.27 10.01
C ILE A 674 17.19 -14.38 9.27
N THR A 675 17.24 -14.09 7.97
CA THR A 675 16.14 -14.26 7.03
C THR A 675 16.63 -15.02 5.81
N VAL A 676 15.93 -16.08 5.42
CA VAL A 676 16.20 -16.84 4.20
C VAL A 676 15.14 -16.57 3.15
N PHE A 677 15.54 -16.60 1.89
CA PHE A 677 14.62 -16.53 0.77
C PHE A 677 15.04 -17.56 -0.28
N ARG A 678 14.25 -18.62 -0.42
CA ARG A 678 14.48 -19.64 -1.46
C ARG A 678 13.77 -19.24 -2.74
N ASP A 679 14.50 -19.30 -3.85
CA ASP A 679 13.92 -19.00 -5.14
C ASP A 679 12.69 -19.88 -5.42
N GLY A 680 11.60 -19.27 -5.89
CA GLY A 680 10.33 -19.96 -6.14
C GLY A 680 9.51 -20.35 -4.89
N CYS A 681 9.88 -19.92 -3.68
CA CYS A 681 9.05 -20.17 -2.48
C CYS A 681 7.80 -19.27 -2.41
N LYS A 682 7.76 -18.17 -3.17
CA LYS A 682 6.57 -17.32 -3.35
C LYS A 682 6.09 -17.39 -4.80
N GLY A 683 4.77 -17.48 -5.01
CA GLY A 683 4.15 -17.69 -6.33
C GLY A 683 4.29 -16.55 -7.34
N GLU A 684 4.68 -15.35 -6.89
CA GLU A 684 5.03 -14.21 -7.75
C GLU A 684 6.40 -13.66 -7.30
N GLN A 685 7.38 -13.64 -8.20
CA GLN A 685 8.66 -12.95 -7.97
C GLN A 685 8.49 -11.45 -8.22
N VAL A 686 9.04 -10.62 -7.32
CA VAL A 686 9.01 -9.14 -7.46
C VAL A 686 10.05 -8.65 -8.49
N LEU A 687 11.10 -9.43 -8.74
CA LEU A 687 12.16 -9.14 -9.71
C LEU A 687 12.25 -10.29 -10.72
N ASN A 688 11.94 -10.02 -11.99
CA ASN A 688 12.09 -11.01 -13.06
C ASN A 688 13.52 -10.96 -13.62
N VAL A 689 14.23 -12.08 -13.56
CA VAL A 689 15.56 -12.25 -14.17
C VAL A 689 15.40 -12.69 -15.62
N GLY A 690 15.86 -11.86 -16.56
CA GLY A 690 16.08 -12.26 -17.94
C GLY A 690 14.85 -12.43 -18.85
N LEU A 691 15.10 -12.49 -20.16
CA LEU A 691 14.12 -12.74 -21.24
C LEU A 691 13.81 -14.24 -21.46
N GLY A 692 14.26 -15.11 -20.56
CA GLY A 692 13.96 -16.54 -20.64
C GLY A 692 12.47 -16.78 -20.42
N LYS A 693 11.73 -17.10 -21.48
CA LYS A 693 10.45 -17.79 -21.35
C LYS A 693 10.68 -19.07 -20.53
N LYS A 694 10.38 -19.05 -19.23
CA LYS A 694 9.84 -20.25 -18.60
C LYS A 694 8.50 -20.47 -19.29
N ASP A 695 8.32 -21.63 -19.93
CA ASP A 695 7.03 -22.15 -20.38
C ASP A 695 6.14 -22.50 -19.18
N THR A 696 5.99 -21.55 -18.26
CA THR A 696 4.87 -21.48 -17.35
C THR A 696 3.88 -20.58 -18.04
N ALA A 697 2.83 -21.17 -18.58
CA ALA A 697 1.67 -20.43 -19.11
C ALA A 697 1.37 -19.27 -18.16
N PRO A 698 1.30 -18.01 -18.65
CA PRO A 698 1.11 -16.88 -17.77
C PRO A 698 -0.19 -17.08 -16.99
N ALA A 699 -0.10 -17.09 -15.67
CA ALA A 699 -1.21 -16.78 -14.81
C ALA A 699 -1.58 -15.33 -15.11
N GLY A 700 -2.41 -15.16 -16.15
CA GLY A 700 -2.89 -13.86 -16.58
C GLY A 700 -3.55 -13.17 -15.40
N ALA A 701 -3.36 -11.85 -15.31
CA ALA A 701 -4.21 -10.97 -14.53
C ALA A 701 -5.65 -11.49 -14.62
N ALA A 702 -6.29 -11.75 -13.48
CA ALA A 702 -7.54 -12.48 -13.38
C ALA A 702 -8.68 -11.75 -14.11
N VAL A 703 -8.78 -11.92 -15.43
CA VAL A 703 -9.89 -11.43 -16.24
C VAL A 703 -10.99 -12.48 -16.13
N ILE A 704 -12.16 -12.07 -15.62
CA ILE A 704 -13.39 -12.89 -15.66
C ILE A 704 -13.59 -13.38 -17.10
N LYS A 705 -13.73 -14.71 -17.31
CA LYS A 705 -13.90 -15.30 -18.65
C LYS A 705 -14.97 -14.49 -19.43
N PRO A 706 -14.63 -13.87 -20.57
CA PRO A 706 -15.58 -13.05 -21.33
C PRO A 706 -16.69 -13.94 -21.89
N ARG A 707 -17.90 -13.39 -22.04
CA ARG A 707 -19.03 -14.15 -22.59
C ARG A 707 -18.80 -14.37 -24.10
N PRO A 708 -18.87 -15.61 -24.60
CA PRO A 708 -18.85 -15.89 -26.03
C PRO A 708 -20.06 -15.28 -26.74
N HIS A 709 -19.97 -15.15 -28.07
CA HIS A 709 -21.08 -14.66 -28.90
C HIS A 709 -22.32 -15.57 -28.84
N SER A 710 -22.14 -16.88 -28.61
CA SER A 710 -23.21 -17.86 -28.47
C SER A 710 -22.81 -18.98 -27.53
N LEU A 711 -23.78 -19.47 -26.75
CA LEU A 711 -23.64 -20.63 -25.87
C LEU A 711 -24.80 -21.60 -26.13
N THR A 712 -24.57 -22.88 -25.88
CA THR A 712 -25.61 -23.91 -25.95
C THR A 712 -26.11 -24.17 -24.53
N GLY A 713 -27.42 -24.26 -24.32
CA GLY A 713 -27.95 -24.47 -22.98
C GLY A 713 -29.25 -25.24 -22.94
N ALA A 714 -29.52 -25.81 -21.76
CA ALA A 714 -30.73 -26.55 -21.45
C ALA A 714 -31.53 -25.79 -20.38
N THR A 715 -32.83 -25.66 -20.60
CA THR A 715 -33.76 -25.06 -19.63
C THR A 715 -34.59 -26.15 -18.97
N TYR A 716 -34.49 -26.22 -17.66
CA TYR A 716 -35.20 -27.18 -16.82
C TYR A 716 -36.37 -26.49 -16.14
N ARG A 717 -37.53 -27.15 -16.17
CA ARG A 717 -38.72 -26.71 -15.44
C ARG A 717 -38.80 -27.48 -14.13
N MET A 718 -38.80 -26.77 -13.01
CA MET A 718 -38.85 -27.35 -11.67
C MET A 718 -39.96 -26.68 -10.85
N GLU A 719 -40.83 -27.47 -10.22
CA GLU A 719 -41.77 -26.91 -9.26
C GLU A 719 -41.01 -26.55 -7.97
N THR A 720 -41.31 -25.40 -7.37
CA THR A 720 -40.72 -24.97 -6.09
C THR A 720 -41.81 -24.42 -5.16
N PRO A 721 -41.55 -24.31 -3.84
CA PRO A 721 -42.51 -23.74 -2.90
C PRO A 721 -43.03 -22.33 -3.21
N ILE A 722 -42.29 -21.57 -4.03
CA ILE A 722 -42.54 -20.17 -4.33
C ILE A 722 -42.95 -19.93 -5.79
N GLY A 723 -43.29 -21.01 -6.51
CA GLY A 723 -43.70 -20.98 -7.92
C GLY A 723 -42.86 -21.92 -8.79
N THR A 724 -43.22 -22.01 -10.08
CA THR A 724 -42.48 -22.83 -11.04
C THR A 724 -41.19 -22.12 -11.46
N ALA A 725 -40.03 -22.71 -11.20
CA ALA A 725 -38.74 -22.19 -11.61
C ALA A 725 -38.32 -22.74 -12.98
N PHE A 726 -37.81 -21.85 -13.83
CA PHE A 726 -37.12 -22.16 -15.08
C PHE A 726 -35.63 -21.88 -14.86
N ILE A 727 -34.84 -22.94 -14.89
CA ILE A 727 -33.40 -22.89 -14.64
C ILE A 727 -32.70 -23.23 -15.94
N THR A 728 -32.01 -22.26 -16.52
CA THR A 728 -31.23 -22.43 -17.74
C THR A 728 -29.77 -22.57 -17.40
N VAL A 729 -29.14 -23.67 -17.82
CA VAL A 729 -27.70 -23.88 -17.69
C VAL A 729 -27.10 -23.83 -19.09
N ASN A 730 -26.17 -22.91 -19.30
CA ASN A 730 -25.46 -22.73 -20.55
C ASN A 730 -24.03 -23.27 -20.43
N GLU A 731 -23.57 -23.93 -21.48
CA GLU A 731 -22.27 -24.58 -21.59
C GLU A 731 -21.46 -23.97 -22.74
N THR A 732 -20.13 -24.08 -22.63
CA THR A 732 -19.22 -23.75 -23.72
C THR A 732 -19.30 -24.80 -24.85
N GLN A 733 -18.65 -24.54 -25.99
CA GLN A 733 -18.56 -25.51 -27.09
C GLN A 733 -17.89 -26.83 -26.67
N ASP A 734 -17.07 -26.79 -25.63
CA ASP A 734 -16.38 -27.95 -25.05
C ASP A 734 -17.22 -28.70 -23.99
N GLY A 735 -18.48 -28.29 -23.77
CA GLY A 735 -19.38 -28.91 -22.79
C GLY A 735 -19.06 -28.56 -21.33
N GLU A 736 -18.38 -27.44 -21.07
CA GLU A 736 -18.15 -26.96 -19.70
C GLU A 736 -19.27 -26.01 -19.24
N PRO A 737 -19.80 -26.14 -18.01
CA PRO A 737 -20.78 -25.21 -17.46
C PRO A 737 -20.21 -23.78 -17.38
N PHE A 738 -20.95 -22.81 -17.93
CA PHE A 738 -20.48 -21.44 -18.07
C PHE A 738 -21.35 -20.42 -17.32
N GLU A 739 -22.68 -20.51 -17.43
CA GLU A 739 -23.60 -19.60 -16.75
C GLU A 739 -24.94 -20.27 -16.43
N VAL A 740 -25.61 -19.76 -15.40
CA VAL A 740 -26.88 -20.27 -14.88
C VAL A 740 -27.85 -19.11 -14.72
N PHE A 741 -29.01 -19.21 -15.35
CA PHE A 741 -30.13 -18.28 -15.17
C PHE A 741 -31.27 -18.96 -14.43
N VAL A 742 -31.92 -18.22 -13.54
CA VAL A 742 -33.05 -18.72 -12.75
C VAL A 742 -34.19 -17.72 -12.85
N GLN A 743 -35.35 -18.17 -13.30
CA GLN A 743 -36.56 -17.37 -13.42
C GLN A 743 -37.73 -18.08 -12.74
N VAL A 744 -38.43 -17.42 -11.82
CA VAL A 744 -39.56 -18.02 -11.11
C VAL A 744 -40.88 -17.47 -11.66
N GLY A 745 -41.68 -18.32 -12.28
CA GLY A 745 -42.99 -17.96 -12.82
C GLY A 745 -43.96 -17.54 -11.70
N LYS A 746 -44.47 -16.30 -11.78
CA LYS A 746 -45.39 -15.68 -10.80
C LYS A 746 -44.80 -15.50 -9.38
N GLY A 747 -43.48 -15.50 -9.23
CA GLY A 747 -42.84 -15.07 -7.98
C GLY A 747 -42.93 -13.55 -7.82
N GLY A 748 -43.24 -13.05 -6.62
CA GLY A 748 -43.22 -11.61 -6.32
C GLY A 748 -41.85 -10.96 -6.59
N SER A 749 -41.78 -9.63 -6.58
CA SER A 749 -40.56 -8.89 -6.99
C SER A 749 -39.30 -9.31 -6.22
N ASP A 750 -39.44 -9.59 -4.93
CA ASP A 750 -38.32 -9.91 -4.06
C ASP A 750 -37.83 -11.35 -4.28
N THR A 751 -38.75 -12.26 -4.60
CA THR A 751 -38.42 -13.65 -4.95
C THR A 751 -37.65 -13.72 -6.26
N MET A 752 -38.05 -12.90 -7.22
CA MET A 752 -37.35 -12.75 -8.50
C MET A 752 -35.95 -12.15 -8.31
N ALA A 753 -35.80 -11.14 -7.45
CA ALA A 753 -34.50 -10.54 -7.14
C ALA A 753 -33.52 -11.55 -6.51
N VAL A 754 -33.99 -12.39 -5.58
CA VAL A 754 -33.16 -13.44 -4.96
C VAL A 754 -32.80 -14.54 -5.97
N ALA A 755 -33.74 -14.95 -6.82
CA ALA A 755 -33.48 -15.93 -7.88
C ALA A 755 -32.42 -15.43 -8.87
N GLU A 756 -32.53 -14.16 -9.30
CA GLU A 756 -31.56 -13.51 -10.18
C GLU A 756 -30.18 -13.39 -9.53
N ALA A 757 -30.12 -13.00 -8.25
CA ALA A 757 -28.88 -12.89 -7.50
C ALA A 757 -28.15 -14.25 -7.42
N LEU A 758 -28.88 -15.33 -7.13
CA LEU A 758 -28.32 -16.69 -7.09
C LEU A 758 -27.76 -17.10 -8.46
N GLY A 759 -28.53 -16.93 -9.54
CA GLY A 759 -28.06 -17.25 -10.90
C GLY A 759 -26.79 -16.46 -11.29
N ARG A 760 -26.75 -15.15 -10.98
CA ARG A 760 -25.59 -14.30 -11.25
C ARG A 760 -24.35 -14.70 -10.46
N LEU A 761 -24.49 -15.05 -9.18
CA LEU A 761 -23.37 -15.46 -8.33
C LEU A 761 -22.79 -16.80 -8.78
N ILE A 762 -23.64 -17.77 -9.14
CA ILE A 762 -23.19 -19.05 -9.69
C ILE A 762 -22.47 -18.84 -11.03
N SER A 763 -23.04 -18.02 -11.91
CA SER A 763 -22.43 -17.66 -13.19
C SER A 763 -21.08 -16.96 -13.03
N LEU A 764 -20.94 -16.09 -12.03
CA LEU A 764 -19.67 -15.45 -11.71
C LEU A 764 -18.65 -16.47 -11.20
N SER A 765 -19.05 -17.37 -10.31
CA SER A 765 -18.21 -18.44 -9.77
C SER A 765 -17.64 -19.34 -10.88
N LEU A 766 -18.44 -19.67 -11.90
CA LEU A 766 -17.99 -20.45 -13.06
C LEU A 766 -17.01 -19.70 -13.97
N ARG A 767 -17.14 -18.37 -14.06
CA ARG A 767 -16.34 -17.51 -14.95
C ARG A 767 -15.09 -16.92 -14.31
N LEU A 768 -14.96 -16.97 -12.99
CA LEU A 768 -13.74 -16.55 -12.28
C LEU A 768 -12.57 -17.51 -12.61
N PRO A 769 -11.33 -17.03 -12.66
CA PRO A 769 -10.17 -17.92 -12.70
C PRO A 769 -10.09 -18.74 -11.40
N SER A 770 -9.94 -20.05 -11.53
CA SER A 770 -9.87 -20.96 -10.37
C SER A 770 -8.98 -22.16 -10.73
N PRO A 771 -8.22 -22.70 -9.75
CA PRO A 771 -7.51 -23.98 -9.93
C PRO A 771 -8.48 -25.17 -10.03
N LEU A 772 -9.76 -25.00 -9.69
CA LEU A 772 -10.80 -26.02 -9.86
C LEU A 772 -11.47 -25.90 -11.23
N SER A 773 -11.74 -27.04 -11.87
CA SER A 773 -12.50 -27.07 -13.13
C SER A 773 -13.89 -26.45 -12.97
N ALA A 774 -14.49 -25.95 -14.07
CA ALA A 774 -15.84 -25.38 -14.02
C ALA A 774 -16.87 -26.38 -13.48
N ARG A 775 -16.73 -27.65 -13.88
CA ARG A 775 -17.51 -28.76 -13.36
C ARG A 775 -17.32 -28.94 -11.86
N ARG A 776 -16.08 -28.98 -11.36
CA ARG A 776 -15.81 -29.15 -9.92
C ARG A 776 -16.36 -28.00 -9.08
N ARG A 777 -16.28 -26.77 -9.58
CA ARG A 777 -16.89 -25.61 -8.91
C ARG A 777 -18.41 -25.70 -8.87
N LEU A 778 -19.04 -26.21 -9.93
CA LEU A 778 -20.47 -26.44 -9.94
C LEU A 778 -20.87 -27.52 -8.92
N GLU A 779 -20.05 -28.56 -8.72
CA GLU A 779 -20.26 -29.57 -7.66
C GLU A 779 -20.21 -28.95 -6.26
N GLU A 780 -19.25 -28.06 -5.99
CA GLU A 780 -19.19 -27.34 -4.71
C GLU A 780 -20.43 -26.46 -4.51
N VAL A 781 -20.88 -25.74 -5.55
CA VAL A 781 -22.13 -24.98 -5.51
C VAL A 781 -23.34 -25.88 -5.20
N ILE A 782 -23.45 -27.03 -5.85
CA ILE A 782 -24.51 -28.02 -5.59
C ILE A 782 -24.47 -28.44 -4.11
N SER A 783 -23.28 -28.75 -3.57
CA SER A 783 -23.13 -29.15 -2.18
C SER A 783 -23.58 -28.07 -1.20
N GLN A 784 -23.32 -26.79 -1.49
CA GLN A 784 -23.72 -25.67 -0.63
C GLN A 784 -25.23 -25.40 -0.70
N LEU A 785 -25.85 -25.56 -1.87
CA LEU A 785 -27.27 -25.25 -2.06
C LEU A 785 -28.20 -26.42 -1.70
N SER A 786 -27.69 -27.66 -1.72
CA SER A 786 -28.47 -28.84 -1.40
C SER A 786 -28.97 -28.81 0.05
N ARG A 787 -30.21 -29.25 0.27
CA ARG A 787 -30.88 -29.35 1.57
C ARG A 787 -31.16 -28.03 2.29
N ILE A 788 -30.94 -26.88 1.65
CA ILE A 788 -31.40 -25.60 2.18
C ILE A 788 -32.95 -25.62 2.26
N GLY A 789 -33.48 -25.42 3.46
CA GLY A 789 -34.93 -25.44 3.72
C GLY A 789 -35.61 -24.07 3.56
N GLY A 790 -36.89 -24.08 3.18
CA GLY A 790 -37.76 -22.90 3.13
C GLY A 790 -39.03 -23.08 3.97
N GLY A 791 -39.89 -22.05 3.98
CA GLY A 791 -41.10 -21.99 4.81
C GLY A 791 -42.20 -23.03 4.50
N GLY A 792 -42.08 -23.79 3.40
CA GLY A 792 -42.93 -24.93 3.11
C GLY A 792 -42.34 -25.79 1.99
N PRO A 793 -42.00 -27.07 2.19
CA PRO A 793 -41.50 -27.92 1.12
C PRO A 793 -42.63 -28.44 0.22
N ILE A 794 -42.31 -28.84 -1.01
CA ILE A 794 -43.26 -29.47 -1.94
C ILE A 794 -42.80 -30.87 -2.38
N GLY A 795 -43.76 -31.75 -2.70
CA GLY A 795 -43.49 -33.15 -3.04
C GLY A 795 -43.30 -34.08 -1.83
N PHE A 796 -43.15 -35.38 -2.09
CA PHE A 796 -43.03 -36.42 -1.07
C PHE A 796 -41.83 -37.35 -1.33
N GLY A 797 -41.29 -37.93 -0.26
CA GLY A 797 -40.18 -38.87 -0.33
C GLY A 797 -38.88 -38.27 -0.88
N PRO A 798 -38.04 -39.03 -1.61
CA PRO A 798 -36.75 -38.56 -2.13
C PRO A 798 -36.86 -37.44 -3.20
N GLN A 799 -38.06 -37.24 -3.77
CA GLN A 799 -38.37 -36.19 -4.75
C GLN A 799 -38.86 -34.88 -4.10
N LYS A 800 -38.80 -34.77 -2.77
CA LYS A 800 -39.21 -33.58 -2.04
C LYS A 800 -38.24 -32.41 -2.27
N VAL A 801 -38.75 -31.26 -2.72
CA VAL A 801 -37.99 -30.02 -2.92
C VAL A 801 -38.21 -29.09 -1.73
N LEU A 802 -37.13 -28.68 -1.06
CA LEU A 802 -37.23 -27.96 0.22
C LEU A 802 -37.32 -26.43 0.06
N SER A 803 -36.73 -25.88 -0.99
CA SER A 803 -36.66 -24.44 -1.27
C SER A 803 -36.23 -24.20 -2.73
N LEU A 804 -36.19 -22.94 -3.17
CA LEU A 804 -35.61 -22.58 -4.48
C LEU A 804 -34.11 -22.94 -4.59
N PRO A 805 -33.23 -22.65 -3.59
CA PRO A 805 -31.86 -23.15 -3.59
C PRO A 805 -31.73 -24.68 -3.71
N ASP A 806 -32.55 -25.45 -3.00
CA ASP A 806 -32.54 -26.92 -3.08
C ASP A 806 -33.02 -27.41 -4.46
N ALA A 807 -34.01 -26.73 -5.05
CA ALA A 807 -34.46 -26.98 -6.42
C ALA A 807 -33.34 -26.75 -7.44
N LEU A 808 -32.60 -25.65 -7.28
CA LEU A 808 -31.45 -25.30 -8.11
C LEU A 808 -30.33 -26.34 -7.99
N ALA A 809 -30.00 -26.77 -6.78
CA ALA A 809 -29.00 -27.81 -6.54
C ALA A 809 -29.35 -29.13 -7.26
N ARG A 810 -30.62 -29.55 -7.18
CA ARG A 810 -31.11 -30.78 -7.83
C ARG A 810 -31.04 -30.69 -9.35
N THR A 811 -31.48 -29.57 -9.92
CA THR A 811 -31.42 -29.34 -11.37
C THR A 811 -29.98 -29.31 -11.88
N LEU A 812 -29.07 -28.63 -11.16
CA LEU A 812 -27.66 -28.60 -11.54
C LEU A 812 -27.02 -30.00 -11.44
N ALA A 813 -27.37 -30.78 -10.42
CA ALA A 813 -26.92 -32.17 -10.26
C ALA A 813 -27.46 -33.10 -11.38
N GLU A 814 -28.70 -32.91 -11.80
CA GLU A 814 -29.29 -33.60 -12.96
C GLU A 814 -28.55 -33.24 -14.25
N HIS A 815 -28.29 -31.94 -14.48
CA HIS A 815 -27.61 -31.45 -15.68
C HIS A 815 -26.20 -32.03 -15.84
N ILE A 816 -25.42 -32.13 -14.76
CA ILE A 816 -24.08 -32.74 -14.79
C ILE A 816 -24.11 -34.28 -14.69
N GLY A 817 -25.28 -34.90 -14.61
CA GLY A 817 -25.44 -36.36 -14.61
C GLY A 817 -25.17 -37.05 -13.26
N GLN A 818 -25.17 -36.32 -12.14
CA GLN A 818 -25.07 -36.90 -10.79
C GLN A 818 -26.38 -37.57 -10.34
N VAL A 819 -27.51 -37.18 -10.91
CA VAL A 819 -28.84 -37.73 -10.62
C VAL A 819 -29.56 -38.05 -11.93
N LYS A 820 -30.22 -39.22 -12.02
CA LYS A 820 -31.01 -39.58 -13.20
C LYS A 820 -32.34 -38.81 -13.22
N ALA A 821 -32.73 -38.31 -14.39
CA ALA A 821 -34.03 -37.70 -14.63
C ALA A 821 -35.16 -38.67 -14.20
N PRO A 822 -36.26 -38.18 -13.60
CA PRO A 822 -37.42 -39.02 -13.32
C PRO A 822 -37.99 -39.58 -14.63
N VAL A 823 -38.10 -40.91 -14.71
CA VAL A 823 -38.75 -41.58 -15.85
C VAL A 823 -40.21 -41.17 -15.85
N GLY A 824 -40.67 -40.57 -16.95
CA GLY A 824 -42.05 -40.17 -17.13
C GLY A 824 -43.00 -41.35 -16.96
N THR A 825 -43.84 -41.30 -15.93
CA THR A 825 -45.04 -42.14 -15.81
C THR A 825 -46.27 -41.27 -15.97
N GLY A 826 -47.10 -41.64 -16.94
CA GLY A 826 -48.36 -40.98 -17.25
C GLY A 826 -49.36 -40.94 -16.11
N GLY A 827 -50.39 -40.14 -16.36
CA GLY A 827 -51.63 -39.94 -15.61
C GLY A 827 -51.78 -40.67 -14.28
N VAL A 828 -51.61 -39.93 -13.19
CA VAL A 828 -52.31 -40.22 -11.93
C VAL A 828 -53.10 -38.96 -11.57
N VAL A 829 -54.42 -39.12 -11.60
CA VAL A 829 -55.39 -38.15 -11.08
C VAL A 829 -55.16 -38.04 -9.58
N VAL A 830 -54.79 -36.84 -9.12
CA VAL A 830 -54.75 -36.49 -7.70
C VAL A 830 -55.84 -35.44 -7.48
N GLU A 831 -56.76 -35.74 -6.58
CA GLU A 831 -57.84 -34.86 -6.12
C GLU A 831 -57.32 -33.47 -5.71
N PRO A 832 -58.14 -32.41 -5.85
CA PRO A 832 -57.68 -31.04 -5.64
C PRO A 832 -57.39 -30.81 -4.14
N PRO A 833 -56.14 -30.48 -3.74
CA PRO A 833 -55.94 -29.86 -2.45
C PRO A 833 -56.45 -28.42 -2.51
N ALA A 834 -56.86 -27.91 -1.34
CA ALA A 834 -57.53 -26.63 -1.13
C ALA A 834 -56.96 -25.46 -1.96
N LYS A 835 -57.86 -24.52 -2.31
CA LYS A 835 -57.60 -23.25 -3.03
C LYS A 835 -56.14 -22.78 -2.82
N PRO A 836 -55.39 -22.47 -3.90
CA PRO A 836 -54.02 -22.01 -3.76
C PRO A 836 -54.03 -20.81 -2.81
N LYS A 837 -53.31 -20.90 -1.69
CA LYS A 837 -53.04 -19.72 -0.87
C LYS A 837 -52.36 -18.73 -1.81
N ARG A 838 -52.99 -17.58 -2.04
CA ARG A 838 -52.34 -16.46 -2.73
C ARG A 838 -51.14 -16.07 -1.86
N VAL A 839 -49.95 -16.51 -2.25
CA VAL A 839 -48.70 -16.05 -1.65
C VAL A 839 -48.48 -14.64 -2.16
N GLY A 840 -48.60 -13.67 -1.25
CA GLY A 840 -48.30 -12.26 -1.54
C GLY A 840 -46.85 -11.93 -1.16
N ASP A 841 -46.43 -10.70 -1.43
CA ASP A 841 -45.18 -10.15 -0.93
C ASP A 841 -45.16 -10.16 0.61
N LEU A 842 -43.97 -10.01 1.21
CA LEU A 842 -43.83 -9.82 2.64
C LEU A 842 -44.43 -8.46 3.03
N CYS A 843 -45.42 -8.49 3.92
CA CYS A 843 -45.93 -7.27 4.50
C CYS A 843 -44.86 -6.61 5.36
N ARG A 844 -44.54 -5.34 5.11
CA ARG A 844 -43.54 -4.58 5.88
C ARG A 844 -43.92 -4.39 7.35
N GLU A 845 -45.21 -4.50 7.67
CA GLU A 845 -45.71 -4.30 9.03
C GLU A 845 -45.73 -5.60 9.84
N CYS A 846 -46.19 -6.72 9.26
CA CYS A 846 -46.34 -7.98 10.01
C CYS A 846 -45.40 -9.13 9.56
N GLY A 847 -44.63 -8.94 8.49
CA GLY A 847 -43.69 -9.94 7.97
C GLY A 847 -44.34 -11.18 7.36
N GLN A 848 -45.67 -11.22 7.21
CA GLN A 848 -46.38 -12.34 6.59
C GLN A 848 -46.41 -12.18 5.07
N ALA A 849 -46.22 -13.29 4.33
CA ALA A 849 -46.22 -13.35 2.86
C ALA A 849 -47.64 -13.32 2.27
N THR A 850 -48.41 -12.28 2.60
CA THR A 850 -49.82 -12.10 2.23
C THR A 850 -50.12 -10.71 1.70
N PHE A 851 -49.11 -9.94 1.29
CA PHE A 851 -49.24 -8.61 0.71
C PHE A 851 -49.50 -8.69 -0.80
N VAL A 852 -50.74 -8.48 -1.23
CA VAL A 852 -51.21 -8.72 -2.60
C VAL A 852 -51.75 -7.45 -3.24
N TYR A 853 -51.60 -7.29 -4.55
CA TYR A 853 -52.16 -6.14 -5.29
C TYR A 853 -53.59 -6.43 -5.74
N GLU A 854 -54.56 -5.65 -5.27
CA GLU A 854 -55.99 -5.82 -5.56
C GLU A 854 -56.68 -4.43 -5.53
N GLU A 855 -57.61 -4.19 -6.46
CA GLU A 855 -58.39 -2.93 -6.53
C GLU A 855 -57.56 -1.62 -6.62
N GLY A 856 -56.35 -1.70 -7.19
CA GLY A 856 -55.48 -0.53 -7.39
C GLY A 856 -54.55 -0.18 -6.23
N CYS A 857 -54.53 -1.01 -5.18
CA CYS A 857 -53.61 -0.87 -4.05
C CYS A 857 -52.98 -2.22 -3.66
N LYS A 858 -51.83 -2.20 -2.98
CA LYS A 858 -51.31 -3.38 -2.28
C LYS A 858 -52.01 -3.50 -0.92
N LYS A 859 -52.45 -4.71 -0.55
CA LYS A 859 -53.13 -4.99 0.72
C LYS A 859 -52.61 -6.28 1.35
N CYS A 860 -52.35 -6.25 2.65
CA CYS A 860 -51.97 -7.42 3.43
C CYS A 860 -53.23 -8.13 3.91
N LEU A 861 -53.41 -9.39 3.51
CA LEU A 861 -54.56 -10.19 3.94
C LEU A 861 -54.44 -10.67 5.39
N SER A 862 -53.27 -10.55 6.02
CA SER A 862 -53.03 -10.97 7.41
C SER A 862 -53.23 -9.86 8.44
N CYS A 863 -52.70 -8.65 8.21
CA CYS A 863 -52.82 -7.53 9.17
C CYS A 863 -53.67 -6.36 8.67
N GLY A 864 -54.10 -6.37 7.41
CA GLY A 864 -54.94 -5.31 6.84
C GLY A 864 -54.18 -4.08 6.32
N PHE A 865 -52.85 -4.02 6.48
CA PHE A 865 -51.99 -2.96 5.96
C PHE A 865 -52.21 -2.74 4.46
N ASN A 866 -52.37 -1.50 4.01
CA ASN A 866 -52.55 -1.15 2.62
C ASN A 866 -51.61 -0.03 2.16
N GLU A 867 -51.21 -0.11 0.89
CA GLU A 867 -50.36 0.86 0.20
C GLU A 867 -50.99 1.15 -1.16
N CYS A 868 -51.63 2.31 -1.26
CA CYS A 868 -52.09 2.97 -2.47
C CYS A 868 -51.15 4.17 -2.70
#